data_AF-A0A5S4FP21-F1
#
_entry.id   AF-A0A5S4FP21-F1
#
_cell.length_a   1.000
_cell.length_b   1.000
_cell.length_c   1.000
_cell.angle_alpha   90.00
_cell.angle_beta   90.00
_cell.angle_gamma   90.00
#
_symmetry.space_group_name_H-M   'P 1'
#
loop_
_entity.id
_entity.type
_entity.pdbx_description
1 polymer ?
#
loop_
_entity_poly.entity_id
_entity_poly.type
_entity_poly.pdbx_seq_one_letter_code
_entity_poly.pdbx_strand_id
1 'polypeptide(L)'
;MLTLDFPGPRSRHRLRRLEIAAPGVQVVHLLDAVRPRDVTARAYARTLLDSAGLAGREVSAIVAHCAAASIARELDRLLRRAGRAGPRLYAINPEPADLDTAAGTLRTFLTEAGSPAGPDDEPLTRAAIGRAEERLFLSHLAEGGRETPGMARMARELAAAQADWVTYLAAAGDPDAPPTGAAEVHVTSRDHPCPPSCVARHLVIGDVAAELFAGRELGALIANADDPGSGTGPDGRAGRDVVTAAYLRRCRRSPALLKLADAVSGPPPASVFEHRALARPFFRPRSDMDDLGDDLLGLFHLLNALPRRFFGDAESFLAAQGQPSRRAEIIRRGCVGALDPYARADAIIQDGSFRVIEFNVGSDIGGVEAALMNRLLLEQDEFRRFAGEFALGHTDTAQVMADLLRAVAGAVVGADDPVVGLIEETGSGGTCRHVARALRARGLRVELGELNQLSTAGGKVTLRGNQPLDVVLRYFFVEHLMHEPDGPALIDDLAQAHRYGRTAFFTPLDSELISNKAVMGLLHHDIVRSGLSSAERALVDRLIPRTRLLGDNFTIVRAAHQRALLDECVERRQDLVLKPAFGNNSVGVLPGARIDAGEWRSMLAAPKLGGYVVQDRVVPDREIVLDPGTGAGVEWDVNWGVFVSGAGYSGSFVRALDDTGGREVIGSSARTRYGVVFTY
;
A
#
# COMPACT_ATOMS: atom_id res chain seq x y z
N MET A 1 19.51 6.29 -19.08
CA MET A 1 19.77 7.18 -17.93
C MET A 1 20.51 6.39 -16.85
N LEU A 2 21.56 6.95 -16.27
CA LEU A 2 22.31 6.35 -15.16
C LEU A 2 21.93 7.06 -13.86
N THR A 3 21.79 6.31 -12.77
CA THR A 3 21.49 6.91 -11.45
C THR A 3 22.49 6.49 -10.39
N LEU A 4 22.82 7.42 -9.50
CA LEU A 4 23.69 7.21 -8.36
C LEU A 4 23.02 7.68 -7.06
N ASP A 5 22.55 6.73 -6.28
CA ASP A 5 22.12 6.91 -4.90
C ASP A 5 22.61 5.72 -4.07
N PHE A 6 23.47 5.99 -3.08
CA PHE A 6 23.99 4.91 -2.26
C PHE A 6 22.88 4.35 -1.36
N PRO A 7 22.74 3.01 -1.26
CA PRO A 7 21.80 2.36 -0.35
C PRO A 7 22.25 2.52 1.11
N GLY A 8 22.12 3.74 1.66
CA GLY A 8 22.33 3.99 3.08
C GLY A 8 21.19 3.40 3.93
N PRO A 9 21.30 3.40 5.28
CA PRO A 9 20.29 2.86 6.19
C PRO A 9 18.94 3.61 6.15
N ARG A 10 18.87 4.78 5.49
CA ARG A 10 17.65 5.57 5.31
C ARG A 10 17.01 5.25 3.95
N SER A 11 16.15 4.23 3.91
CA SER A 11 15.44 3.77 2.70
C SER A 11 14.49 4.79 2.04
N ARG A 12 14.25 5.96 2.67
CA ARG A 12 13.23 6.95 2.26
C ARG A 12 13.69 7.93 1.16
N HIS A 13 15.00 8.07 0.90
CA HIS A 13 15.55 9.02 -0.07
C HIS A 13 16.29 8.31 -1.22
N ARG A 14 15.61 7.36 -1.86
CA ARG A 14 16.16 6.59 -3.00
C ARG A 14 15.67 7.17 -4.32
N LEU A 15 16.58 7.40 -5.26
CA LEU A 15 16.26 7.88 -6.61
C LEU A 15 15.36 6.89 -7.37
N ARG A 16 15.46 5.60 -7.03
CA ARG A 16 14.60 4.55 -7.60
C ARG A 16 13.10 4.76 -7.33
N ARG A 17 12.74 5.57 -6.34
CA ARG A 17 11.34 5.93 -6.05
C ARG A 17 10.80 7.06 -6.91
N LEU A 18 11.67 7.80 -7.60
CA LEU A 18 11.28 9.03 -8.31
C LEU A 18 10.72 8.80 -9.72
N GLU A 19 10.52 7.57 -10.19
CA GLU A 19 9.93 7.26 -11.51
C GLU A 19 10.53 8.09 -12.68
N ILE A 20 11.84 8.34 -12.64
CA ILE A 20 12.58 9.21 -13.59
C ILE A 20 12.71 8.63 -15.02
N ALA A 21 12.04 7.52 -15.33
CA ALA A 21 12.13 6.85 -16.62
C ALA A 21 11.27 7.59 -17.66
N ALA A 22 11.90 8.27 -18.60
CA ALA A 22 11.22 8.77 -19.80
C ALA A 22 10.90 7.61 -20.77
N PRO A 23 9.83 7.71 -21.59
CA PRO A 23 9.52 6.71 -22.62
C PRO A 23 10.73 6.42 -23.52
N GLY A 24 11.09 5.14 -23.66
CA GLY A 24 12.26 4.70 -24.45
C GLY A 24 13.62 4.85 -23.75
N VAL A 25 13.66 5.34 -22.50
CA VAL A 25 14.89 5.49 -21.71
C VAL A 25 14.96 4.43 -20.62
N GLN A 26 15.92 3.52 -20.71
CA GLN A 26 16.22 2.60 -19.61
C GLN A 26 16.96 3.34 -18.49
N VAL A 27 16.50 3.15 -17.25
CA VAL A 27 17.18 3.62 -16.03
C VAL A 27 18.10 2.50 -15.51
N VAL A 28 19.35 2.84 -15.22
CA VAL A 28 20.36 1.92 -14.67
C VAL A 28 20.84 2.44 -13.32
N HIS A 29 20.52 1.72 -12.25
CA HIS A 29 20.95 2.02 -10.88
C HIS A 29 22.36 1.44 -10.65
N LEU A 30 23.38 2.27 -10.78
CA LEU A 30 24.77 1.80 -10.85
C LEU A 30 25.25 1.10 -9.57
N LEU A 31 24.79 1.57 -8.41
CA LEU A 31 25.22 1.06 -7.09
C LEU A 31 24.46 -0.19 -6.62
N ASP A 32 23.42 -0.61 -7.34
CA ASP A 32 22.73 -1.88 -7.08
C ASP A 32 23.47 -3.07 -7.72
N ALA A 33 24.19 -2.83 -8.82
CA ALA A 33 24.90 -3.87 -9.56
C ALA A 33 26.30 -4.16 -8.99
N VAL A 34 27.02 -3.11 -8.59
CA VAL A 34 28.38 -3.23 -8.05
C VAL A 34 28.62 -2.16 -6.99
N ARG A 35 29.39 -2.53 -5.96
CA ARG A 35 29.88 -1.60 -4.94
C ARG A 35 31.41 -1.56 -5.03
N PRO A 36 31.96 -0.60 -5.79
CA PRO A 36 33.41 -0.48 -5.96
C PRO A 36 34.14 -0.33 -4.63
N ARG A 37 35.36 -0.87 -4.56
CA ARG A 37 36.24 -0.78 -3.38
C ARG A 37 37.37 0.24 -3.52
N ASP A 38 37.30 1.08 -4.55
CA ASP A 38 38.27 2.15 -4.80
C ASP A 38 37.86 3.43 -4.05
N VAL A 39 38.82 4.19 -3.55
CA VAL A 39 38.55 5.37 -2.69
C VAL A 39 38.68 6.72 -3.41
N THR A 40 38.95 6.71 -4.71
CA THR A 40 39.01 7.91 -5.56
C THR A 40 37.78 7.96 -6.45
N ALA A 41 37.19 9.14 -6.67
CA ALA A 41 36.02 9.34 -7.53
C ALA A 41 36.22 8.75 -8.92
N ARG A 42 37.41 8.93 -9.50
CA ARG A 42 37.74 8.48 -10.86
C ARG A 42 37.77 6.95 -10.99
N ALA A 43 38.45 6.26 -10.09
CA ALA A 43 38.51 4.79 -10.11
C ALA A 43 37.14 4.19 -9.79
N TYR A 44 36.43 4.78 -8.82
CA TYR A 44 35.07 4.38 -8.46
C TYR A 44 34.12 4.48 -9.66
N ALA A 45 34.10 5.65 -10.32
CA ALA A 45 33.30 5.90 -11.52
C ALA A 45 33.63 4.93 -12.66
N ARG A 46 34.91 4.58 -12.86
CA ARG A 46 35.32 3.61 -13.87
C ARG A 46 34.73 2.22 -13.61
N THR A 47 34.85 1.72 -12.38
CA THR A 47 34.29 0.42 -11.99
C THR A 47 32.76 0.39 -12.18
N LEU A 48 32.06 1.48 -11.84
CA LEU A 48 30.63 1.61 -12.11
C LEU A 48 30.31 1.57 -13.61
N LEU A 49 31.08 2.31 -14.41
CA LEU A 49 30.86 2.41 -15.85
C LEU A 49 31.10 1.08 -16.57
N ASP A 50 32.16 0.37 -16.19
CA ASP A 50 32.51 -0.95 -16.75
C ASP A 50 31.42 -1.99 -16.42
N SER A 51 30.80 -1.87 -15.23
CA SER A 51 29.72 -2.76 -14.78
C SER A 51 28.34 -2.36 -15.32
N ALA A 52 28.20 -1.18 -15.91
CA ALA A 52 26.91 -0.64 -16.36
C ALA A 52 26.34 -1.31 -17.63
N GLY A 53 27.12 -2.15 -18.32
CA GLY A 53 26.63 -2.93 -19.47
C GLY A 53 26.20 -2.06 -20.67
N LEU A 54 26.93 -1.00 -21.00
CA LEU A 54 26.54 0.01 -22.00
C LEU A 54 26.78 -0.38 -23.48
N ALA A 55 26.89 -1.66 -23.81
CA ALA A 55 27.23 -2.13 -25.16
C ALA A 55 26.23 -1.61 -26.21
N GLY A 56 26.67 -0.65 -27.03
CA GLY A 56 25.85 0.00 -28.08
C GLY A 56 24.79 1.00 -27.58
N ARG A 57 24.78 1.35 -26.29
CA ARG A 57 23.75 2.22 -25.70
C ARG A 57 24.28 3.62 -25.43
N GLU A 58 23.51 4.63 -25.78
CA GLU A 58 23.80 6.03 -25.46
C GLU A 58 23.35 6.38 -24.02
N VAL A 59 24.09 7.25 -23.36
CA VAL A 59 23.74 7.77 -22.03
C VAL A 59 23.16 9.16 -22.20
N SER A 60 21.83 9.28 -22.06
CA SER A 60 21.13 10.56 -22.19
C SER A 60 21.29 11.48 -20.97
N ALA A 61 21.32 10.91 -19.76
CA ALA A 61 21.43 11.64 -18.52
C ALA A 61 22.07 10.81 -17.40
N ILE A 62 22.70 11.51 -16.44
CA ILE A 62 23.18 11.01 -15.16
C ILE A 62 22.44 11.76 -14.06
N VAL A 63 21.85 11.03 -13.11
CA VAL A 63 21.11 11.59 -11.98
C VAL A 63 21.79 11.13 -10.68
N ALA A 64 22.23 12.06 -9.86
CA ALA A 64 22.97 11.77 -8.63
C ALA A 64 22.31 12.44 -7.43
N HIS A 65 22.28 11.76 -6.29
CA HIS A 65 21.74 12.29 -5.04
C HIS A 65 22.86 12.56 -4.02
N CYS A 66 22.82 13.73 -3.36
CA CYS A 66 23.71 14.09 -2.26
C CYS A 66 25.18 13.98 -2.71
N ALA A 67 26.03 13.29 -1.92
CA ALA A 67 27.46 13.13 -2.18
C ALA A 67 27.81 12.45 -3.51
N ALA A 68 26.87 11.73 -4.14
CA ALA A 68 27.12 11.05 -5.39
C ALA A 68 27.42 12.01 -6.56
N ALA A 69 27.12 13.31 -6.42
CA ALA A 69 27.36 14.31 -7.45
C ALA A 69 28.83 14.33 -7.93
N SER A 70 29.80 14.21 -7.03
CA SER A 70 31.24 14.18 -7.38
C SER A 70 31.59 12.99 -8.26
N ILE A 71 31.07 11.80 -7.95
CA ILE A 71 31.28 10.58 -8.74
C ILE A 71 30.60 10.69 -10.11
N ALA A 72 29.41 11.31 -10.14
CA ALA A 72 28.64 11.53 -11.35
C ALA A 72 29.36 12.46 -12.36
N ARG A 73 30.11 13.46 -11.86
CA ARG A 73 30.95 14.32 -12.70
C ARG A 73 32.11 13.55 -13.32
N GLU A 74 32.74 12.63 -12.59
CA GLU A 74 33.76 11.75 -13.19
C GLU A 74 33.15 10.79 -14.23
N LEU A 75 31.93 10.30 -14.02
CA LEU A 75 31.22 9.51 -15.04
C LEU A 75 30.98 10.32 -16.32
N ASP A 76 30.47 11.55 -16.22
CA ASP A 76 30.31 12.45 -17.38
C ASP A 76 31.65 12.67 -18.10
N ARG A 77 32.72 12.95 -17.34
CA ARG A 77 34.07 13.14 -17.88
C ARG A 77 34.60 11.92 -18.61
N LEU A 78 34.39 10.72 -18.07
CA LEU A 78 34.80 9.45 -18.68
C LEU A 78 34.01 9.17 -19.97
N LEU A 79 32.69 9.40 -19.96
CA LEU A 79 31.82 9.23 -21.14
C LEU A 79 32.22 10.18 -22.28
N ARG A 80 32.47 11.47 -21.98
CA ARG A 80 32.93 12.46 -22.97
C ARG A 80 34.30 12.10 -23.56
N ARG A 81 35.24 11.64 -22.73
CA ARG A 81 36.56 11.18 -23.20
C ARG A 81 36.47 9.97 -24.13
N ALA A 82 35.45 9.13 -23.95
CA ALA A 82 35.17 7.99 -24.84
C ALA A 82 34.47 8.40 -26.15
N GLY A 83 34.36 9.70 -26.46
CA GLY A 83 33.76 10.22 -27.69
C GLY A 83 32.23 10.12 -27.74
N ARG A 84 31.57 9.88 -26.59
CA ARG A 84 30.11 9.84 -26.50
C ARG A 84 29.54 11.25 -26.37
N ALA A 85 28.31 11.44 -26.85
CA ALA A 85 27.56 12.65 -26.56
C ALA A 85 27.49 12.88 -25.05
N GLY A 86 27.70 14.13 -24.63
CA GLY A 86 27.75 14.47 -23.22
C GLY A 86 26.37 14.35 -22.57
N PRO A 87 26.17 13.47 -21.57
CA PRO A 87 24.88 13.38 -20.88
C PRO A 87 24.54 14.67 -20.15
N ARG A 88 23.24 14.90 -19.91
CA ARG A 88 22.80 15.89 -18.93
C ARG A 88 23.08 15.38 -17.52
N LEU A 89 23.63 16.23 -16.66
CA LEU A 89 23.92 15.90 -15.27
C LEU A 89 22.92 16.59 -14.34
N TYR A 90 22.14 15.80 -13.61
CA TYR A 90 21.22 16.25 -12.57
C TYR A 90 21.79 15.87 -11.21
N ALA A 91 22.00 16.85 -10.34
CA ALA A 91 22.41 16.63 -8.96
C ALA A 91 21.28 17.07 -8.01
N ILE A 92 20.73 16.11 -7.27
CA ILE A 92 19.62 16.32 -6.33
C ILE A 92 20.21 16.54 -4.94
N ASN A 93 19.90 17.67 -4.32
CA ASN A 93 20.47 18.12 -3.05
C ASN A 93 21.98 17.83 -2.95
N PRO A 94 22.81 18.32 -3.90
CA PRO A 94 24.23 18.01 -3.93
C PRO A 94 24.91 18.53 -2.67
N GLU A 95 25.55 17.63 -1.93
CA GLU A 95 26.31 17.94 -0.72
C GLU A 95 27.63 17.17 -0.80
N PRO A 96 28.79 17.85 -0.81
CA PRO A 96 30.08 17.16 -0.88
C PRO A 96 30.28 16.29 0.36
N ALA A 97 30.78 15.06 0.18
CA ALA A 97 31.21 14.25 1.32
C ALA A 97 32.48 14.86 1.94
N ASP A 98 32.46 14.98 3.26
CA ASP A 98 33.59 15.43 4.04
C ASP A 98 34.43 14.23 4.51
N LEU A 99 35.73 14.23 4.18
CA LEU A 99 36.61 13.09 4.46
C LEU A 99 36.85 12.88 5.96
N ASP A 100 36.87 13.96 6.75
CA ASP A 100 37.02 13.88 8.21
C ASP A 100 35.76 13.25 8.84
N THR A 101 34.57 13.63 8.37
CA THR A 101 33.29 13.04 8.76
C THR A 101 33.20 11.56 8.35
N ALA A 102 33.70 11.21 7.17
CA ALA A 102 33.76 9.82 6.71
C ALA A 102 34.72 8.98 7.59
N ALA A 103 35.87 9.53 7.97
CA ALA A 103 36.81 8.89 8.88
C ALA A 103 36.20 8.73 10.28
N GLY A 104 35.50 9.76 10.77
CA GLY A 104 34.72 9.70 12.01
C GLY A 104 33.65 8.61 11.99
N THR A 105 32.95 8.44 10.86
CA THR A 105 31.94 7.39 10.69
C THR A 105 32.56 5.99 10.83
N LEU A 106 33.72 5.75 10.23
CA LEU A 106 34.43 4.47 10.37
C LEU A 106 34.86 4.20 11.82
N ARG A 107 35.33 5.23 12.53
CA ARG A 107 35.67 5.12 13.96
C ARG A 107 34.45 4.79 14.81
N THR A 108 33.31 5.42 14.53
CA THR A 108 32.05 5.12 15.21
C THR A 108 31.66 3.65 15.03
N PHE A 109 31.69 3.13 13.80
CA PHE A 109 31.38 1.71 13.55
C PHE A 109 32.31 0.77 14.31
N LEU A 110 33.62 1.04 14.31
CA LEU A 110 34.58 0.23 15.07
C LEU A 110 34.28 0.27 16.57
N THR A 111 34.01 1.45 17.11
CA THR A 111 33.73 1.66 18.54
C THR A 111 32.43 0.97 18.95
N GLU A 112 31.36 1.10 18.17
CA GLU A 112 30.07 0.45 18.42
C GLU A 112 30.18 -1.07 18.40
N ALA A 113 31.05 -1.62 17.55
CA ALA A 113 31.35 -3.05 17.48
C ALA A 113 32.37 -3.51 18.56
N GLY A 114 32.71 -2.67 19.54
CA GLY A 114 33.67 -3.00 20.60
C GLY A 114 35.13 -3.15 20.12
N SER A 115 35.44 -2.70 18.90
CA SER A 115 36.78 -2.70 18.32
C SER A 115 37.49 -1.35 18.58
N PRO A 116 38.78 -1.33 18.97
CA PRO A 116 39.49 -0.06 19.19
C PRO A 116 39.46 0.87 17.97
N ALA A 117 39.12 2.14 18.14
CA ALA A 117 39.27 3.11 17.04
C ALA A 117 40.76 3.18 16.62
N GLY A 118 41.04 3.29 15.32
CA GLY A 118 42.38 3.60 14.81
C GLY A 118 42.79 5.04 15.16
N PRO A 119 44.01 5.47 14.78
CA PRO A 119 44.44 6.85 15.00
C PRO A 119 43.52 7.84 14.26
N ASP A 120 43.28 9.01 14.85
CA ASP A 120 42.32 10.00 14.34
C ASP A 120 42.67 10.51 12.93
N ASP A 121 43.97 10.53 12.59
CA ASP A 121 44.50 11.01 11.33
C ASP A 121 44.78 9.88 10.30
N GLU A 122 44.26 8.65 10.50
CA GLU A 122 44.47 7.57 9.51
C GLU A 122 43.73 7.90 8.19
N PRO A 123 44.44 7.99 7.05
CA PRO A 123 43.78 8.29 5.78
C PRO A 123 42.89 7.13 5.33
N LEU A 124 41.73 7.47 4.75
CA LEU A 124 40.76 6.52 4.19
C LEU A 124 41.27 5.86 2.89
N THR A 125 42.31 5.05 3.01
CA THR A 125 42.84 4.23 1.92
C THR A 125 42.07 2.92 1.81
N ARG A 126 42.07 2.31 0.62
CA ARG A 126 41.49 0.97 0.39
C ARG A 126 42.02 -0.08 1.38
N ALA A 127 43.30 0.00 1.71
CA ALA A 127 43.93 -0.90 2.68
C ALA A 127 43.44 -0.65 4.12
N ALA A 128 43.27 0.62 4.53
CA ALA A 128 42.76 0.98 5.85
C ALA A 128 41.31 0.51 6.03
N ILE A 129 40.44 0.76 5.05
CA ILE A 129 39.04 0.32 5.08
C ILE A 129 38.94 -1.21 5.09
N GLY A 130 39.75 -1.91 4.28
CA GLY A 130 39.77 -3.38 4.28
C GLY A 130 40.23 -3.99 5.61
N ARG A 131 41.21 -3.37 6.29
CA ARG A 131 41.58 -3.78 7.66
C ARG A 131 40.44 -3.54 8.64
N ALA A 132 39.74 -2.42 8.53
CA ALA A 132 38.62 -2.10 9.40
C ALA A 132 37.42 -3.05 9.19
N GLU A 133 37.13 -3.44 7.95
CA GLU A 133 36.10 -4.45 7.61
C GLU A 133 36.36 -5.79 8.30
N GLU A 134 37.59 -6.29 8.24
CA GLU A 134 37.94 -7.55 8.92
C GLU A 134 37.77 -7.45 10.44
N ARG A 135 38.14 -6.31 11.01
CA ARG A 135 37.96 -6.05 12.45
C ARG A 135 36.49 -5.97 12.85
N LEU A 136 35.67 -5.29 12.06
CA LEU A 136 34.21 -5.24 12.24
C LEU A 136 33.61 -6.64 12.15
N PHE A 137 34.02 -7.45 11.18
CA PHE A 137 33.56 -8.84 11.04
C PHE A 137 33.87 -9.67 12.29
N LEU A 138 35.11 -9.64 12.78
CA LEU A 138 35.51 -10.38 13.99
C LEU A 138 34.75 -9.90 15.24
N SER A 139 34.55 -8.58 15.35
CA SER A 139 33.76 -7.96 16.43
C SER A 139 32.31 -8.43 16.42
N HIS A 140 31.62 -8.32 15.27
CA HIS A 140 30.21 -8.74 15.12
C HIS A 140 30.03 -10.24 15.35
N LEU A 141 31.03 -11.06 15.01
CA LEU A 141 31.02 -12.49 15.28
C LEU A 141 31.11 -12.81 16.78
N ALA A 142 31.91 -12.07 17.53
CA ALA A 142 32.13 -12.28 18.96
C ALA A 142 30.88 -11.96 19.83
N GLU A 143 30.02 -11.05 19.39
CA GLU A 143 28.77 -10.68 20.11
C GLU A 143 27.70 -11.79 20.09
N GLY A 144 27.75 -12.73 19.14
CA GLY A 144 26.75 -13.78 18.95
C GLY A 144 26.81 -14.96 19.93
N GLY A 145 27.79 -14.99 20.84
CA GLY A 145 27.96 -16.07 21.82
C GLY A 145 28.42 -17.40 21.21
N ARG A 146 27.51 -18.20 20.63
CA ARG A 146 27.84 -19.49 19.97
C ARG A 146 27.93 -19.31 18.46
N GLU A 147 29.11 -19.57 17.90
CA GLU A 147 29.33 -19.52 16.45
C GLU A 147 28.42 -20.50 15.71
N THR A 148 27.51 -19.96 14.89
CA THR A 148 26.74 -20.71 13.90
C THR A 148 27.10 -20.21 12.49
N PRO A 149 27.02 -21.05 11.45
CA PRO A 149 27.24 -20.61 10.07
C PRO A 149 26.36 -19.41 9.65
N GLY A 150 25.14 -19.32 10.20
CA GLY A 150 24.24 -18.19 9.95
C GLY A 150 24.73 -16.87 10.55
N MET A 151 25.27 -16.90 11.77
CA MET A 151 25.82 -15.70 12.43
C MET A 151 27.08 -15.18 11.73
N ALA A 152 27.98 -16.08 11.31
CA ALA A 152 29.19 -15.69 10.58
C ALA A 152 28.85 -15.03 9.23
N ARG A 153 27.82 -15.52 8.54
CA ARG A 153 27.33 -14.89 7.32
C ARG A 153 26.78 -13.49 7.58
N MET A 154 25.92 -13.34 8.60
CA MET A 154 25.32 -12.05 8.95
C MET A 154 26.36 -11.02 9.39
N ALA A 155 27.34 -11.42 10.21
CA ALA A 155 28.46 -10.56 10.61
C ALA A 155 29.28 -10.07 9.42
N ARG A 156 29.52 -10.94 8.43
CA ARG A 156 30.26 -10.60 7.21
C ARG A 156 29.48 -9.65 6.31
N GLU A 157 28.17 -9.88 6.15
CA GLU A 157 27.29 -8.98 5.39
C GLU A 157 27.20 -7.59 6.03
N LEU A 158 27.14 -7.51 7.37
CA LEU A 158 27.11 -6.25 8.11
C LEU A 158 28.43 -5.47 7.99
N ALA A 159 29.57 -6.14 8.22
CA ALA A 159 30.88 -5.52 8.08
C ALA A 159 31.13 -5.02 6.65
N ALA A 160 30.74 -5.80 5.64
CA ALA A 160 30.84 -5.41 4.24
C ALA A 160 29.98 -4.19 3.92
N ALA A 161 28.75 -4.12 4.42
CA ALA A 161 27.88 -2.95 4.22
C ALA A 161 28.46 -1.67 4.86
N GLN A 162 29.05 -1.78 6.05
CA GLN A 162 29.73 -0.67 6.73
C GLN A 162 30.97 -0.20 5.93
N ALA A 163 31.76 -1.14 5.42
CA ALA A 163 32.94 -0.85 4.60
C ALA A 163 32.57 -0.23 3.24
N ASP A 164 31.51 -0.72 2.59
CA ASP A 164 30.99 -0.15 1.34
C ASP A 164 30.58 1.31 1.53
N TRP A 165 29.90 1.63 2.64
CA TRP A 165 29.45 3.00 2.95
C TRP A 165 30.62 3.96 3.10
N VAL A 166 31.62 3.59 3.90
CA VAL A 166 32.81 4.43 4.12
C VAL A 166 33.62 4.58 2.84
N THR A 167 33.74 3.52 2.03
CA THR A 167 34.42 3.59 0.74
C THR A 167 33.71 4.55 -0.22
N TYR A 168 32.38 4.50 -0.28
CA TYR A 168 31.58 5.42 -1.09
C TYR A 168 31.79 6.88 -0.66
N LEU A 169 31.77 7.16 0.66
CA LEU A 169 32.00 8.51 1.16
C LEU A 169 33.42 9.01 0.83
N ALA A 170 34.44 8.14 0.96
CA ALA A 170 35.82 8.47 0.60
C ALA A 170 35.94 8.83 -0.88
N ALA A 171 35.33 8.03 -1.77
CA ALA A 171 35.33 8.32 -3.21
C ALA A 171 34.50 9.57 -3.58
N ALA A 172 33.41 9.85 -2.87
CA ALA A 172 32.58 11.03 -3.10
C ALA A 172 33.22 12.33 -2.60
N GLY A 173 34.08 12.23 -1.57
CA GLY A 173 34.84 13.35 -0.99
C GLY A 173 36.23 13.53 -1.60
N ASP A 174 36.56 12.83 -2.69
CA ASP A 174 37.84 12.91 -3.37
C ASP A 174 38.13 14.36 -3.83
N PRO A 175 39.20 15.02 -3.33
CA PRO A 175 39.51 16.41 -3.67
C PRO A 175 39.90 16.59 -5.14
N ASP A 176 40.29 15.51 -5.83
CA ASP A 176 40.61 15.53 -7.25
C ASP A 176 39.37 15.36 -8.16
N ALA A 177 38.17 15.22 -7.56
CA ALA A 177 36.93 15.15 -8.32
C ALA A 177 36.67 16.48 -9.08
N PRO A 178 36.05 16.42 -10.28
CA PRO A 178 35.77 17.62 -11.06
C PRO A 178 34.87 18.58 -10.30
N PRO A 179 35.13 19.90 -10.37
CA PRO A 179 34.26 20.89 -9.77
C PRO A 179 32.90 20.92 -10.49
N THR A 180 31.90 21.50 -9.80
CA THR A 180 30.57 21.77 -10.38
C THR A 180 30.69 22.54 -11.69
N GLY A 181 29.99 22.08 -12.73
CA GLY A 181 30.00 22.69 -14.06
C GLY A 181 28.76 23.56 -14.33
N ALA A 182 28.88 24.57 -15.20
CA ALA A 182 27.75 25.44 -15.56
C ALA A 182 26.63 24.73 -16.36
N ALA A 183 26.92 23.56 -16.94
CA ALA A 183 25.95 22.73 -17.64
C ALA A 183 25.20 21.75 -16.71
N GLU A 184 25.57 21.70 -15.42
CA GLU A 184 24.94 20.86 -14.41
C GLU A 184 23.61 21.49 -13.96
N VAL A 185 22.61 20.66 -13.70
CA VAL A 185 21.32 21.08 -13.13
C VAL A 185 21.25 20.59 -11.69
N HIS A 186 21.26 21.52 -10.75
CA HIS A 186 21.03 21.24 -9.34
C HIS A 186 19.54 21.34 -9.04
N VAL A 187 18.98 20.27 -8.47
CA VAL A 187 17.60 20.27 -7.99
C VAL A 187 17.63 20.25 -6.47
N THR A 188 17.15 21.31 -5.84
CA THR A 188 17.28 21.54 -4.39
C THR A 188 15.94 21.82 -3.73
N SER A 189 15.79 21.46 -2.46
CA SER A 189 14.72 21.98 -1.60
C SER A 189 15.13 23.31 -0.97
N ARG A 190 14.16 24.11 -0.48
CA ARG A 190 14.49 25.41 0.14
C ARG A 190 15.36 25.30 1.39
N ASP A 191 15.25 24.20 2.13
CA ASP A 191 16.08 23.90 3.30
C ASP A 191 17.51 23.40 2.96
N HIS A 192 17.81 23.16 1.67
CA HIS A 192 19.15 22.75 1.18
C HIS A 192 19.64 23.67 0.05
N PRO A 193 19.84 24.98 0.30
CA PRO A 193 20.26 25.91 -0.73
C PRO A 193 21.72 25.66 -1.16
N CYS A 194 21.97 25.74 -2.47
CA CYS A 194 23.35 25.76 -2.98
C CYS A 194 24.06 27.07 -2.57
N PRO A 195 25.40 27.05 -2.42
CA PRO A 195 26.15 28.26 -2.11
C PRO A 195 26.00 29.31 -3.22
N PRO A 196 26.00 30.62 -2.90
CA PRO A 196 25.85 31.68 -3.89
C PRO A 196 26.90 31.67 -5.02
N SER A 197 28.05 31.04 -4.78
CA SER A 197 29.13 30.85 -5.75
C SER A 197 28.91 29.67 -6.72
N CYS A 198 27.82 28.90 -6.56
CA CYS A 198 27.54 27.73 -7.38
C CYS A 198 27.22 28.14 -8.83
N VAL A 199 27.97 27.59 -9.78
CA VAL A 199 27.85 27.89 -11.22
C VAL A 199 26.77 27.08 -11.93
N ALA A 200 26.17 26.08 -11.28
CA ALA A 200 25.14 25.22 -11.86
C ALA A 200 23.80 25.98 -12.06
N ARG A 201 22.96 25.44 -12.94
CA ARG A 201 21.56 25.88 -13.04
C ARG A 201 20.77 25.29 -11.88
N HIS A 202 20.10 26.13 -11.09
CA HIS A 202 19.30 25.71 -9.94
C HIS A 202 17.81 25.58 -10.28
N LEU A 203 17.20 24.51 -9.81
CA LEU A 203 15.76 24.29 -9.79
C LEU A 203 15.35 24.00 -8.34
N VAL A 204 14.48 24.83 -7.78
CA VAL A 204 14.05 24.68 -6.39
C VAL A 204 12.67 24.02 -6.37
N ILE A 205 12.54 22.88 -5.69
CA ILE A 205 11.31 22.10 -5.59
C ILE A 205 11.06 21.76 -4.12
N GLY A 206 9.84 22.05 -3.64
CA GLY A 206 9.45 21.80 -2.25
C GLY A 206 10.15 22.71 -1.23
N ASP A 207 9.65 22.69 0.00
CA ASP A 207 10.21 23.47 1.11
C ASP A 207 11.26 22.67 1.87
N VAL A 208 11.10 21.34 1.99
CA VAL A 208 12.05 20.45 2.69
C VAL A 208 12.53 19.28 1.83
N ALA A 209 13.73 18.77 2.12
CA ALA A 209 14.35 17.68 1.34
C ALA A 209 13.50 16.40 1.29
N ALA A 210 12.67 16.15 2.30
CA ALA A 210 11.75 15.01 2.32
C ALA A 210 10.67 15.09 1.23
N GLU A 211 10.25 16.29 0.85
CA GLU A 211 9.18 16.51 -0.15
C GLU A 211 9.67 16.22 -1.57
N LEU A 212 10.96 16.46 -1.85
CA LEU A 212 11.59 16.13 -3.14
C LEU A 212 11.43 14.65 -3.52
N PHE A 213 11.48 13.77 -2.52
CA PHE A 213 11.36 12.32 -2.69
C PHE A 213 9.93 11.79 -2.49
N ALA A 214 9.01 12.65 -2.04
CA ALA A 214 7.60 12.33 -1.82
C ALA A 214 6.70 12.76 -2.99
N GLY A 215 7.14 13.70 -3.83
CA GLY A 215 6.39 14.23 -4.97
C GLY A 215 6.82 13.67 -6.33
N ARG A 216 5.88 13.51 -7.26
CA ARG A 216 6.16 13.12 -8.66
C ARG A 216 6.76 14.24 -9.52
N GLU A 217 6.86 15.44 -8.96
CA GLU A 217 7.33 16.65 -9.65
C GLU A 217 8.81 16.52 -10.07
N LEU A 218 9.66 16.00 -9.18
CA LEU A 218 11.07 15.78 -9.46
C LEU A 218 11.28 14.74 -10.57
N GLY A 219 10.54 13.64 -10.50
CA GLY A 219 10.51 12.59 -11.51
C GLY A 219 10.11 13.10 -12.89
N ALA A 220 8.97 13.80 -12.94
CA ALA A 220 8.44 14.40 -14.16
C ALA A 220 9.36 15.49 -14.71
N LEU A 221 10.02 16.30 -13.87
CA LEU A 221 10.94 17.32 -14.31
C LEU A 221 12.17 16.72 -15.01
N ILE A 222 12.74 15.67 -14.42
CA ILE A 222 13.90 14.97 -14.96
C ILE A 222 13.51 14.19 -16.23
N ALA A 223 12.31 13.62 -16.28
CA ALA A 223 11.81 12.87 -17.43
C ALA A 223 11.35 13.75 -18.62
N ASN A 224 10.82 14.96 -18.37
CA ASN A 224 10.23 15.84 -19.39
C ASN A 224 11.16 16.98 -19.87
N ALA A 225 12.43 17.02 -19.45
CA ALA A 225 13.34 18.09 -19.82
C ALA A 225 13.66 18.19 -21.34
N ASP A 226 13.03 17.37 -22.19
CA ASP A 226 13.12 17.41 -23.65
C ASP A 226 12.00 18.23 -24.33
N ASP A 227 11.07 18.83 -23.59
CA ASP A 227 10.00 19.69 -24.14
C ASP A 227 10.17 21.17 -23.71
N PRO A 228 10.55 22.11 -24.61
CA PRO A 228 10.72 23.53 -24.28
C PRO A 228 9.40 24.29 -24.04
N GLY A 229 8.23 23.63 -24.03
CA GLY A 229 6.93 24.30 -24.16
C GLY A 229 5.99 24.36 -22.94
N SER A 230 6.24 23.65 -21.83
CA SER A 230 5.25 23.57 -20.74
C SER A 230 5.44 24.64 -19.66
N GLY A 231 4.95 25.85 -19.93
CA GLY A 231 4.75 26.88 -18.90
C GLY A 231 3.69 26.45 -17.88
N THR A 232 4.02 26.58 -16.60
CA THR A 232 3.12 26.41 -15.45
C THR A 232 2.05 27.52 -15.45
N GLY A 233 0.77 27.13 -15.43
CA GLY A 233 -0.32 28.05 -15.10
C GLY A 233 -0.35 28.41 -13.61
N PRO A 234 -1.08 29.46 -13.19
CA PRO A 234 -0.88 30.14 -11.91
C PRO A 234 -1.47 29.45 -10.68
N ASP A 235 -2.16 28.30 -10.82
CA ASP A 235 -2.81 27.63 -9.69
C ASP A 235 -2.03 26.37 -9.32
N GLY A 236 -1.12 26.50 -8.34
CA GLY A 236 -0.28 25.43 -7.79
C GLY A 236 -1.06 24.30 -7.09
N ARG A 237 -1.84 23.53 -7.85
CA ARG A 237 -2.45 22.26 -7.41
C ARG A 237 -1.69 21.09 -8.03
N ALA A 238 -1.27 20.17 -7.16
CA ALA A 238 -0.39 19.03 -7.42
C ALA A 238 -0.68 18.26 -8.73
N GLY A 239 0.41 17.78 -9.34
CA GLY A 239 0.45 17.12 -10.64
C GLY A 239 -0.62 16.03 -10.80
N ARG A 240 -1.57 16.28 -11.70
CA ARG A 240 -2.46 15.24 -12.22
C ARG A 240 -1.62 14.13 -12.83
N ASP A 241 -1.98 12.88 -12.52
CA ASP A 241 -1.41 11.69 -13.14
C ASP A 241 -1.40 11.83 -14.68
N VAL A 242 -0.18 11.73 -15.24
CA VAL A 242 0.11 11.88 -16.68
C VAL A 242 -0.75 10.92 -17.52
N VAL A 243 -0.99 9.70 -17.02
CA VAL A 243 -1.79 8.68 -17.71
C VAL A 243 -3.25 9.09 -17.73
N THR A 244 -3.80 9.49 -16.58
CA THR A 244 -5.17 10.03 -16.49
C THR A 244 -5.36 11.24 -17.41
N ALA A 245 -4.42 12.19 -17.42
CA ALA A 245 -4.49 13.36 -18.28
C ALA A 245 -4.43 12.99 -19.78
N ALA A 246 -3.59 12.02 -20.16
CA ALA A 246 -3.50 11.50 -21.52
C ALA A 246 -4.80 10.80 -21.95
N TYR A 247 -5.38 9.97 -21.07
CA TYR A 247 -6.65 9.29 -21.30
C TYR A 247 -7.77 10.29 -21.58
N LEU A 248 -7.96 11.29 -20.72
CA LEU A 248 -8.99 12.32 -20.87
C LEU A 248 -8.82 13.12 -22.17
N ARG A 249 -7.57 13.45 -22.57
CA ARG A 249 -7.30 14.12 -23.86
C ARG A 249 -7.68 13.27 -25.07
N ARG A 250 -7.54 11.94 -24.97
CA ARG A 250 -7.90 11.01 -26.05
C ARG A 250 -9.39 10.75 -26.13
N CYS A 251 -10.10 10.64 -25.00
CA CYS A 251 -11.56 10.53 -24.97
C CYS A 251 -12.23 11.69 -25.72
N ARG A 252 -11.72 12.92 -25.60
CA ARG A 252 -12.24 14.09 -26.34
C ARG A 252 -12.13 13.98 -27.86
N ARG A 253 -11.34 13.04 -28.38
CA ARG A 253 -11.09 12.81 -29.81
C ARG A 253 -11.54 11.43 -30.29
N SER A 254 -11.99 10.56 -29.38
CA SER A 254 -12.33 9.17 -29.65
C SER A 254 -13.64 8.82 -28.96
N PRO A 255 -14.75 8.71 -29.72
CA PRO A 255 -16.02 8.23 -29.19
C PRO A 255 -15.91 6.83 -28.57
N ALA A 256 -15.05 5.96 -29.11
CA ALA A 256 -14.83 4.61 -28.59
C ALA A 256 -14.25 4.62 -27.17
N LEU A 257 -13.27 5.49 -26.88
CA LEU A 257 -12.71 5.64 -25.53
C LEU A 257 -13.64 6.42 -24.59
N LEU A 258 -14.42 7.38 -25.11
CA LEU A 258 -15.39 8.12 -24.32
C LEU A 258 -16.56 7.23 -23.86
N LYS A 259 -16.96 6.27 -24.69
CA LYS A 259 -18.03 5.30 -24.43
C LYS A 259 -17.51 3.92 -24.01
N LEU A 260 -16.29 3.87 -23.49
CA LEU A 260 -15.63 2.62 -23.14
C LEU A 260 -16.44 1.77 -22.13
N ALA A 261 -17.19 2.42 -21.24
CA ALA A 261 -18.06 1.75 -20.27
C ALA A 261 -19.25 1.00 -20.90
N ASP A 262 -19.60 1.28 -22.16
CA ASP A 262 -20.63 0.53 -22.87
C ASP A 262 -20.17 -0.93 -23.09
N ALA A 263 -18.84 -1.18 -23.19
CA ALA A 263 -18.27 -2.51 -23.36
C ALA A 263 -18.46 -3.44 -22.16
N VAL A 264 -18.72 -2.89 -20.96
CA VAL A 264 -19.00 -3.65 -19.73
C VAL A 264 -20.48 -3.66 -19.40
N SER A 265 -21.35 -3.14 -20.28
CA SER A 265 -22.79 -3.03 -20.07
C SER A 265 -23.53 -3.98 -21.01
N GLY A 266 -24.02 -5.13 -20.52
CA GLY A 266 -24.79 -6.08 -21.34
C GLY A 266 -25.63 -7.08 -20.52
N PRO A 267 -26.79 -7.53 -21.01
CA PRO A 267 -27.59 -8.58 -20.36
C PRO A 267 -27.27 -10.00 -20.88
N PRO A 268 -27.23 -11.04 -20.02
CA PRO A 268 -27.22 -10.96 -18.55
C PRO A 268 -25.85 -10.53 -18.01
N PRO A 269 -25.79 -9.75 -16.91
CA PRO A 269 -24.51 -9.29 -16.38
C PRO A 269 -23.68 -10.45 -15.85
N ALA A 270 -22.38 -10.43 -16.11
CA ALA A 270 -21.45 -11.41 -15.56
C ALA A 270 -20.88 -11.01 -14.17
N SER A 271 -21.08 -9.75 -13.75
CA SER A 271 -20.72 -9.18 -12.44
C SER A 271 -21.74 -8.14 -11.96
N VAL A 272 -21.82 -7.93 -10.63
CA VAL A 272 -22.62 -6.85 -10.01
C VAL A 272 -22.16 -5.44 -10.41
N PHE A 273 -20.97 -5.29 -10.98
CA PHE A 273 -20.39 -4.00 -11.37
C PHE A 273 -20.87 -3.48 -12.73
N GLU A 274 -21.40 -4.36 -13.59
CA GLU A 274 -21.67 -4.08 -15.01
C GLU A 274 -22.79 -3.05 -15.22
N HIS A 275 -23.87 -3.13 -14.45
CA HIS A 275 -25.02 -2.21 -14.61
C HIS A 275 -24.80 -0.80 -14.07
N ARG A 276 -23.64 -0.53 -13.46
CA ARG A 276 -23.31 0.75 -12.84
C ARG A 276 -21.88 1.15 -13.14
N ALA A 277 -21.34 0.74 -14.28
CA ALA A 277 -19.97 1.08 -14.67
C ALA A 277 -19.78 2.61 -14.78
N LEU A 278 -18.63 3.09 -14.30
CA LEU A 278 -18.19 4.46 -14.49
C LEU A 278 -17.63 4.64 -15.90
N ALA A 279 -17.79 5.83 -16.49
CA ALA A 279 -17.43 6.11 -17.88
C ALA A 279 -15.92 5.97 -18.21
N ARG A 280 -15.06 5.80 -17.20
CA ARG A 280 -13.63 5.53 -17.41
C ARG A 280 -13.03 4.60 -16.35
N PRO A 281 -11.93 3.90 -16.69
CA PRO A 281 -11.05 3.29 -15.70
C PRO A 281 -10.21 4.35 -14.94
N PHE A 282 -9.56 3.89 -13.88
CA PHE A 282 -8.63 4.65 -13.07
C PHE A 282 -7.21 4.10 -13.22
N PHE A 283 -6.23 4.99 -13.08
CA PHE A 283 -4.82 4.66 -13.28
C PHE A 283 -4.04 5.05 -12.04
N ARG A 284 -3.13 4.19 -11.60
CA ARG A 284 -2.17 4.48 -10.52
C ARG A 284 -0.83 3.83 -10.82
N PRO A 285 0.30 4.41 -10.40
CA PRO A 285 1.55 3.69 -10.39
C PRO A 285 1.45 2.39 -9.61
N ARG A 286 2.12 1.35 -10.11
CA ARG A 286 2.19 0.07 -9.40
C ARG A 286 2.86 0.23 -8.02
N SER A 287 3.91 1.05 -7.95
CA SER A 287 4.65 1.42 -6.75
C SER A 287 3.74 1.91 -5.62
N ASP A 288 2.84 2.86 -5.90
CA ASP A 288 1.89 3.39 -4.93
C ASP A 288 0.96 2.32 -4.35
N MET A 289 0.53 1.37 -5.18
CA MET A 289 -0.36 0.29 -4.77
C MET A 289 0.39 -0.77 -3.95
N ASP A 290 1.65 -1.05 -4.28
CA ASP A 290 2.51 -1.95 -3.52
C ASP A 290 2.86 -1.34 -2.15
N ASP A 291 3.25 -0.06 -2.09
CA ASP A 291 3.53 0.66 -0.85
C ASP A 291 2.29 0.67 0.07
N LEU A 292 1.10 0.93 -0.48
CA LEU A 292 -0.15 0.81 0.26
C LEU A 292 -0.41 -0.64 0.70
N GLY A 293 -0.14 -1.62 -0.16
CA GLY A 293 -0.29 -3.05 0.16
C GLY A 293 0.55 -3.46 1.37
N ASP A 294 1.82 -3.04 1.43
CA ASP A 294 2.72 -3.29 2.56
C ASP A 294 2.21 -2.63 3.85
N ASP A 295 1.76 -1.38 3.74
CA ASP A 295 1.17 -0.62 4.83
C ASP A 295 -0.11 -1.31 5.38
N LEU A 296 -0.98 -1.81 4.50
CA LEU A 296 -2.19 -2.54 4.87
C LEU A 296 -1.88 -3.90 5.49
N LEU A 297 -0.83 -4.58 5.03
CA LEU A 297 -0.39 -5.85 5.63
C LEU A 297 0.19 -5.61 7.04
N GLY A 298 0.97 -4.55 7.22
CA GLY A 298 1.41 -4.10 8.54
C GLY A 298 0.24 -3.78 9.47
N LEU A 299 -0.79 -3.10 8.96
CA LEU A 299 -2.01 -2.82 9.71
C LEU A 299 -2.75 -4.10 10.09
N PHE A 300 -2.91 -5.05 9.16
CA PHE A 300 -3.53 -6.34 9.43
C PHE A 300 -2.83 -7.08 10.58
N HIS A 301 -1.49 -7.16 10.54
CA HIS A 301 -0.71 -7.83 11.59
C HIS A 301 -0.84 -7.12 12.93
N LEU A 302 -0.82 -5.78 12.94
CA LEU A 302 -1.04 -5.01 14.16
C LEU A 302 -2.42 -5.31 14.76
N LEU A 303 -3.48 -5.25 13.93
CA LEU A 303 -4.85 -5.53 14.36
C LEU A 303 -5.00 -6.95 14.92
N ASN A 304 -4.47 -7.94 14.21
CA ASN A 304 -4.53 -9.34 14.62
C ASN A 304 -3.77 -9.61 15.93
N ALA A 305 -2.76 -8.79 16.24
CA ALA A 305 -2.00 -8.89 17.49
C ALA A 305 -2.70 -8.20 18.69
N LEU A 306 -3.70 -7.33 18.45
CA LEU A 306 -4.35 -6.57 19.52
C LEU A 306 -4.95 -7.43 20.64
N PRO A 307 -5.75 -8.49 20.35
CA PRO A 307 -6.40 -9.26 21.41
C PRO A 307 -5.40 -9.76 22.45
N ARG A 308 -4.30 -10.36 22.01
CA ARG A 308 -3.27 -10.91 22.91
C ARG A 308 -2.38 -9.83 23.53
N ARG A 309 -1.99 -8.79 22.78
CA ARG A 309 -1.04 -7.76 23.27
C ARG A 309 -1.65 -6.81 24.30
N PHE A 310 -2.93 -6.46 24.17
CA PHE A 310 -3.52 -5.36 24.94
C PHE A 310 -4.73 -5.76 25.77
N PHE A 311 -5.37 -6.90 25.48
CA PHE A 311 -6.63 -7.31 26.12
C PHE A 311 -6.54 -8.68 26.81
N GLY A 312 -5.43 -9.40 26.64
CA GLY A 312 -5.20 -10.74 27.20
C GLY A 312 -5.87 -11.84 26.39
N ASP A 313 -7.17 -11.72 26.12
CA ASP A 313 -7.96 -12.70 25.37
C ASP A 313 -8.97 -12.09 24.39
N ALA A 314 -9.57 -12.95 23.56
CA ALA A 314 -10.56 -12.54 22.57
C ALA A 314 -11.88 -12.05 23.19
N GLU A 315 -12.26 -12.56 24.37
CA GLU A 315 -13.50 -12.17 25.03
C GLU A 315 -13.42 -10.72 25.53
N SER A 316 -12.34 -10.38 26.23
CA SER A 316 -12.03 -9.04 26.71
C SER A 316 -11.87 -8.05 25.55
N PHE A 317 -11.27 -8.49 24.44
CA PHE A 317 -11.16 -7.67 23.23
C PHE A 317 -12.53 -7.37 22.59
N LEU A 318 -13.39 -8.39 22.43
CA LEU A 318 -14.75 -8.21 21.91
C LEU A 318 -15.59 -7.33 22.85
N ALA A 319 -15.45 -7.48 24.16
CA ALA A 319 -16.11 -6.61 25.14
C ALA A 319 -15.65 -5.15 25.03
N ALA A 320 -14.35 -4.91 24.82
CA ALA A 320 -13.81 -3.55 24.61
C ALA A 320 -14.32 -2.90 23.32
N GLN A 321 -14.68 -3.69 22.31
CA GLN A 321 -15.35 -3.23 21.10
C GLN A 321 -16.85 -2.95 21.29
N GLY A 322 -17.43 -3.24 22.47
CA GLY A 322 -18.86 -3.11 22.73
C GLY A 322 -19.72 -4.14 21.99
N GLN A 323 -19.15 -5.31 21.67
CA GLN A 323 -19.87 -6.41 21.02
C GLN A 323 -20.93 -7.00 21.96
N PRO A 324 -22.16 -7.25 21.48
CA PRO A 324 -23.16 -7.97 22.27
C PRO A 324 -22.71 -9.39 22.64
N SER A 325 -22.97 -9.84 23.87
CA SER A 325 -22.48 -11.13 24.39
C SER A 325 -22.81 -12.32 23.50
N ARG A 326 -24.03 -12.37 22.94
CA ARG A 326 -24.45 -13.45 22.03
C ARG A 326 -23.64 -13.46 20.72
N ARG A 327 -23.35 -12.28 20.16
CA ARG A 327 -22.52 -12.16 18.94
C ARG A 327 -21.07 -12.57 19.24
N ALA A 328 -20.54 -12.09 20.37
CA ALA A 328 -19.20 -12.43 20.83
C ALA A 328 -19.02 -13.94 21.09
N GLU A 329 -20.04 -14.62 21.61
CA GLU A 329 -20.03 -16.07 21.78
C GLU A 329 -19.87 -16.81 20.44
N ILE A 330 -20.69 -16.48 19.43
CA ILE A 330 -20.63 -17.11 18.11
C ILE A 330 -19.27 -16.90 17.46
N ILE A 331 -18.72 -15.67 17.53
CA ILE A 331 -17.39 -15.36 17.00
C ILE A 331 -16.34 -16.29 17.61
N ARG A 332 -16.28 -16.38 18.95
CA ARG A 332 -15.30 -17.21 19.65
C ARG A 332 -15.40 -18.69 19.28
N ARG A 333 -16.62 -19.21 19.12
CA ARG A 333 -16.85 -20.61 18.69
C ARG A 333 -16.26 -20.87 17.31
N GLY A 334 -16.41 -19.92 16.38
CA GLY A 334 -15.89 -20.03 15.01
C GLY A 334 -14.43 -19.63 14.81
N CYS A 335 -13.73 -19.15 15.84
CA CYS A 335 -12.29 -18.88 15.76
C CYS A 335 -11.49 -20.17 15.76
N VAL A 336 -10.58 -20.37 14.80
CA VAL A 336 -9.69 -21.53 14.73
C VAL A 336 -8.28 -21.25 15.27
N GLY A 337 -7.96 -19.98 15.55
CA GLY A 337 -6.69 -19.56 16.17
C GLY A 337 -5.59 -19.20 15.16
N ALA A 338 -5.92 -19.24 13.86
CA ALA A 338 -5.06 -18.82 12.77
C ALA A 338 -5.90 -18.02 11.75
N LEU A 339 -5.31 -16.96 11.21
CA LEU A 339 -5.96 -16.11 10.23
C LEU A 339 -4.96 -15.71 9.16
N ASP A 340 -5.14 -16.25 7.96
CA ASP A 340 -4.37 -15.83 6.80
C ASP A 340 -4.77 -14.41 6.37
N PRO A 341 -3.82 -13.54 5.98
CA PRO A 341 -4.16 -12.21 5.53
C PRO A 341 -4.99 -12.25 4.25
N TYR A 342 -6.23 -11.77 4.35
CA TYR A 342 -7.08 -11.41 3.23
C TYR A 342 -8.06 -10.33 3.67
N ALA A 343 -7.90 -9.13 3.10
CA ALA A 343 -8.67 -7.96 3.49
C ALA A 343 -8.86 -6.99 2.31
N ARG A 344 -9.83 -6.08 2.46
CA ARG A 344 -10.02 -4.91 1.59
C ARG A 344 -10.10 -3.64 2.43
N ALA A 345 -9.16 -2.75 2.17
CA ALA A 345 -9.24 -1.38 2.64
C ALA A 345 -10.18 -0.58 1.72
N ASP A 346 -11.11 0.15 2.32
CA ASP A 346 -11.81 1.23 1.64
C ASP A 346 -11.04 2.52 1.95
N ALA A 347 -10.41 3.09 0.93
CA ALA A 347 -9.49 4.20 1.05
C ALA A 347 -9.89 5.39 0.17
N ILE A 348 -9.63 6.59 0.68
CA ILE A 348 -9.80 7.85 -0.04
C ILE A 348 -8.43 8.49 -0.20
N ILE A 349 -8.14 9.00 -1.39
CA ILE A 349 -6.94 9.82 -1.59
C ILE A 349 -7.29 11.23 -1.15
N GLN A 350 -6.49 11.78 -0.23
CA GLN A 350 -6.56 13.17 0.21
C GLN A 350 -5.14 13.74 0.16
N ASP A 351 -4.97 14.88 -0.50
CA ASP A 351 -3.69 15.55 -0.64
C ASP A 351 -2.60 14.59 -1.18
N GLY A 352 -2.99 13.78 -2.18
CA GLY A 352 -2.15 12.78 -2.84
C GLY A 352 -1.90 11.48 -2.05
N SER A 353 -2.35 11.39 -0.80
CA SER A 353 -2.08 10.25 0.10
C SER A 353 -3.33 9.42 0.41
N PHE A 354 -3.19 8.10 0.52
CA PHE A 354 -4.30 7.23 0.90
C PHE A 354 -4.64 7.34 2.39
N ARG A 355 -5.93 7.51 2.69
CA ARG A 355 -6.52 7.43 4.02
C ARG A 355 -7.56 6.32 4.06
N VAL A 356 -7.36 5.34 4.94
CA VAL A 356 -8.22 4.17 5.07
C VAL A 356 -9.38 4.52 6.00
N ILE A 357 -10.58 4.60 5.43
CA ILE A 357 -11.81 4.94 6.16
C ILE A 357 -12.53 3.71 6.73
N GLU A 358 -12.19 2.52 6.24
CA GLU A 358 -12.66 1.22 6.71
C GLU A 358 -11.71 0.11 6.26
N PHE A 359 -11.48 -0.89 7.12
CA PHE A 359 -10.63 -2.04 6.83
C PHE A 359 -11.42 -3.32 7.06
N ASN A 360 -11.84 -3.96 5.96
CA ASN A 360 -12.70 -5.13 5.99
C ASN A 360 -11.83 -6.38 5.87
N VAL A 361 -11.93 -7.30 6.82
CA VAL A 361 -11.14 -8.54 6.85
C VAL A 361 -12.09 -9.73 6.72
N GLY A 362 -11.78 -10.66 5.81
CA GLY A 362 -12.59 -11.85 5.57
C GLY A 362 -12.97 -12.08 4.12
N SER A 363 -13.59 -13.23 3.81
CA SER A 363 -14.02 -13.59 2.46
C SER A 363 -15.29 -12.85 1.99
N ASP A 364 -16.10 -12.37 2.93
CA ASP A 364 -17.40 -11.72 2.76
C ASP A 364 -17.33 -10.24 2.32
N ILE A 365 -16.17 -9.81 1.80
CA ILE A 365 -15.90 -8.40 1.48
C ILE A 365 -16.29 -8.01 0.04
N GLY A 366 -16.56 -8.97 -0.86
CA GLY A 366 -16.98 -8.74 -2.26
C GLY A 366 -15.88 -8.18 -3.18
N GLY A 367 -16.05 -8.32 -4.51
CA GLY A 367 -15.11 -7.85 -5.54
C GLY A 367 -14.08 -8.88 -6.03
N VAL A 368 -14.32 -10.17 -5.75
CA VAL A 368 -13.53 -11.28 -6.30
C VAL A 368 -13.56 -11.30 -7.82
N GLU A 369 -14.62 -10.79 -8.44
CA GLU A 369 -14.80 -10.74 -9.89
C GLU A 369 -14.42 -9.38 -10.51
N ALA A 370 -13.85 -8.44 -9.74
CA ALA A 370 -13.54 -7.08 -10.20
C ALA A 370 -12.70 -7.05 -11.49
N ALA A 371 -11.72 -7.95 -11.62
CA ALA A 371 -10.86 -8.05 -12.80
C ALA A 371 -11.59 -8.48 -14.09
N LEU A 372 -12.85 -8.94 -14.02
CA LEU A 372 -13.65 -9.19 -15.21
C LEU A 372 -13.82 -7.92 -16.04
N MET A 373 -14.15 -6.80 -15.39
CA MET A 373 -14.29 -5.52 -16.08
C MET A 373 -12.97 -5.08 -16.72
N ASN A 374 -11.82 -5.24 -16.05
CA ASN A 374 -10.52 -4.93 -16.66
C ASN A 374 -10.31 -5.70 -17.98
N ARG A 375 -10.62 -7.01 -17.99
CA ARG A 375 -10.49 -7.86 -19.18
C ARG A 375 -11.43 -7.42 -20.31
N LEU A 376 -12.70 -7.14 -19.99
CA LEU A 376 -13.67 -6.64 -20.97
C LEU A 376 -13.25 -5.30 -21.58
N LEU A 377 -12.63 -4.40 -20.80
CA LEU A 377 -12.09 -3.15 -21.33
C LEU A 377 -10.90 -3.40 -22.28
N LEU A 378 -10.02 -4.34 -21.94
CA LEU A 378 -8.86 -4.73 -22.79
C LEU A 378 -9.27 -5.45 -24.09
N GLU A 379 -10.50 -5.94 -24.19
CA GLU A 379 -11.06 -6.46 -25.44
C GLU A 379 -11.37 -5.34 -26.44
N GLN A 380 -11.45 -4.07 -26.02
CA GLN A 380 -11.68 -2.95 -26.94
C GLN A 380 -10.37 -2.47 -27.57
N ASP A 381 -10.31 -2.43 -28.90
CA ASP A 381 -9.06 -2.19 -29.65
C ASP A 381 -8.37 -0.87 -29.30
N GLU A 382 -9.11 0.24 -29.23
CA GLU A 382 -8.57 1.57 -28.89
C GLU A 382 -8.04 1.60 -27.46
N PHE A 383 -8.74 0.96 -26.52
CA PHE A 383 -8.29 0.90 -25.14
C PHE A 383 -7.09 -0.04 -25.00
N ARG A 384 -7.04 -1.17 -25.70
CA ARG A 384 -5.90 -2.08 -25.72
C ARG A 384 -4.63 -1.39 -26.23
N ARG A 385 -4.74 -0.55 -27.26
CA ARG A 385 -3.63 0.28 -27.75
C ARG A 385 -3.19 1.31 -26.70
N PHE A 386 -4.14 1.99 -26.07
CA PHE A 386 -3.86 2.90 -24.96
C PHE A 386 -3.13 2.19 -23.82
N ALA A 387 -3.62 1.02 -23.43
CA ALA A 387 -3.05 0.19 -22.38
C ALA A 387 -1.62 -0.25 -22.70
N GLY A 388 -1.36 -0.69 -23.94
CA GLY A 388 -0.03 -1.07 -24.39
C GLY A 388 0.99 0.08 -24.37
N GLU A 389 0.57 1.30 -24.73
CA GLU A 389 1.45 2.48 -24.71
C GLU A 389 1.92 2.86 -23.30
N PHE A 390 1.01 2.77 -22.33
CA PHE A 390 1.30 3.09 -20.92
C PHE A 390 1.66 1.86 -20.09
N ALA A 391 1.89 0.70 -20.71
CA ALA A 391 2.19 -0.57 -20.04
C ALA A 391 1.19 -0.93 -18.92
N LEU A 392 -0.10 -0.67 -19.14
CA LEU A 392 -1.14 -0.86 -18.13
C LEU A 392 -1.33 -2.34 -17.77
N GLY A 393 -1.18 -2.65 -16.49
CA GLY A 393 -1.49 -3.94 -15.88
C GLY A 393 -2.71 -3.89 -14.97
N HIS A 394 -3.15 -5.06 -14.51
CA HIS A 394 -4.14 -5.19 -13.44
C HIS A 394 -3.92 -6.51 -12.68
N THR A 395 -4.34 -6.55 -11.42
CA THR A 395 -4.31 -7.78 -10.61
C THR A 395 -5.65 -8.51 -10.71
N ASP A 396 -5.58 -9.82 -10.88
CA ASP A 396 -6.75 -10.67 -11.03
C ASP A 396 -7.26 -11.16 -9.67
N THR A 397 -8.24 -10.45 -9.10
CA THR A 397 -8.76 -10.74 -7.76
C THR A 397 -9.36 -12.15 -7.63
N ALA A 398 -9.90 -12.71 -8.72
CA ALA A 398 -10.41 -14.09 -8.74
C ALA A 398 -9.29 -15.11 -8.69
N GLN A 399 -8.18 -14.83 -9.38
CA GLN A 399 -6.98 -15.67 -9.31
C GLN A 399 -6.38 -15.67 -7.91
N VAL A 400 -6.26 -14.49 -7.29
CA VAL A 400 -5.76 -14.37 -5.91
C VAL A 400 -6.60 -15.20 -4.93
N MET A 401 -7.94 -15.07 -4.99
CA MET A 401 -8.82 -15.89 -4.15
C MET A 401 -8.66 -17.38 -4.45
N ALA A 402 -8.53 -17.78 -5.72
CA ALA A 402 -8.32 -19.18 -6.08
C ALA A 402 -7.02 -19.74 -5.51
N ASP A 403 -5.95 -18.97 -5.54
CA ASP A 403 -4.64 -19.36 -5.01
C ASP A 403 -4.66 -19.46 -3.48
N LEU A 404 -5.35 -18.54 -2.79
CA LEU A 404 -5.58 -18.63 -1.34
C LEU A 404 -6.37 -19.88 -0.96
N LEU A 405 -7.42 -20.22 -1.72
CA LEU A 405 -8.23 -21.41 -1.47
C LEU A 405 -7.43 -22.72 -1.67
N ARG A 406 -6.54 -22.76 -2.67
CA ARG A 406 -5.61 -23.89 -2.83
C ARG A 406 -4.59 -23.96 -1.71
N ALA A 407 -4.03 -22.81 -1.32
CA ALA A 407 -3.05 -22.75 -0.24
C ALA A 407 -3.64 -23.24 1.09
N VAL A 408 -4.85 -22.79 1.47
CA VAL A 408 -5.50 -23.22 2.71
C VAL A 408 -5.92 -24.69 2.65
N ALA A 409 -6.38 -25.19 1.48
CA ALA A 409 -6.67 -26.60 1.29
C ALA A 409 -5.43 -27.48 1.44
N GLY A 410 -4.31 -27.09 0.83
CA GLY A 410 -3.03 -27.78 0.95
C GLY A 410 -2.52 -27.78 2.39
N ALA A 411 -2.62 -26.66 3.09
CA ALA A 411 -2.13 -26.52 4.45
C ALA A 411 -2.98 -27.28 5.50
N VAL A 412 -4.31 -27.27 5.36
CA VAL A 412 -5.23 -27.83 6.35
C VAL A 412 -5.63 -29.27 6.04
N VAL A 413 -5.93 -29.57 4.78
CA VAL A 413 -6.50 -30.86 4.35
C VAL A 413 -5.49 -31.70 3.56
N GLY A 414 -4.43 -31.09 3.02
CA GLY A 414 -3.45 -31.78 2.17
C GLY A 414 -3.97 -32.05 0.75
N ALA A 415 -4.83 -31.17 0.22
CA ALA A 415 -5.43 -31.30 -1.11
C ALA A 415 -4.99 -30.19 -2.07
N ASP A 416 -4.41 -30.56 -3.22
CA ASP A 416 -3.94 -29.62 -4.25
C ASP A 416 -5.07 -29.13 -5.19
N ASP A 417 -6.10 -29.97 -5.42
CA ASP A 417 -7.30 -29.63 -6.18
C ASP A 417 -8.56 -29.77 -5.31
N PRO A 418 -8.90 -28.75 -4.50
CA PRO A 418 -9.97 -28.85 -3.52
C PRO A 418 -11.38 -28.76 -4.13
N VAL A 419 -12.34 -29.47 -3.53
CA VAL A 419 -13.77 -29.13 -3.62
C VAL A 419 -14.04 -27.96 -2.67
N VAL A 420 -14.39 -26.80 -3.24
CA VAL A 420 -14.74 -25.59 -2.48
C VAL A 420 -16.26 -25.47 -2.41
N GLY A 421 -16.84 -25.51 -1.22
CA GLY A 421 -18.20 -25.06 -0.99
C GLY A 421 -18.22 -23.55 -0.76
N LEU A 422 -18.79 -22.76 -1.69
CA LEU A 422 -19.11 -21.36 -1.45
C LEU A 422 -20.46 -21.32 -0.74
N ILE A 423 -20.44 -20.97 0.54
CA ILE A 423 -21.61 -21.07 1.43
C ILE A 423 -22.14 -19.70 1.78
N GLU A 424 -23.37 -19.44 1.36
CA GLU A 424 -24.14 -18.22 1.63
C GLU A 424 -25.10 -18.43 2.82
N GLU A 425 -25.79 -17.37 3.22
CA GLU A 425 -26.91 -17.49 4.14
C GLU A 425 -28.07 -18.32 3.59
N THR A 426 -28.82 -18.92 4.52
CA THR A 426 -30.07 -19.61 4.21
C THR A 426 -31.06 -18.66 3.55
N GLY A 427 -31.57 -19.07 2.39
CA GLY A 427 -32.53 -18.29 1.60
C GLY A 427 -31.90 -17.22 0.71
N SER A 428 -30.57 -17.14 0.61
CA SER A 428 -29.87 -16.23 -0.30
C SER A 428 -30.26 -16.46 -1.77
N GLY A 429 -30.60 -17.69 -2.16
CA GLY A 429 -31.03 -18.00 -3.52
C GLY A 429 -29.91 -17.88 -4.56
N GLY A 430 -28.65 -18.00 -4.13
CA GLY A 430 -27.48 -18.03 -5.00
C GLY A 430 -26.99 -16.65 -5.43
N THR A 431 -26.92 -15.67 -4.52
CA THR A 431 -26.47 -14.31 -4.85
C THR A 431 -25.01 -14.30 -5.33
N CYS A 432 -24.20 -15.25 -4.87
CA CYS A 432 -22.79 -15.42 -5.19
C CYS A 432 -22.52 -16.29 -6.43
N ARG A 433 -23.53 -16.56 -7.28
CA ARG A 433 -23.33 -17.31 -8.55
C ARG A 433 -22.22 -16.74 -9.45
N HIS A 434 -22.06 -15.42 -9.46
CA HIS A 434 -21.03 -14.74 -10.24
C HIS A 434 -19.62 -15.02 -9.67
N VAL A 435 -19.45 -15.03 -8.35
CA VAL A 435 -18.20 -15.42 -7.68
C VAL A 435 -17.87 -16.88 -7.99
N ALA A 436 -18.83 -17.79 -7.85
CA ALA A 436 -18.62 -19.21 -8.17
C ALA A 436 -18.19 -19.41 -9.63
N ARG A 437 -18.78 -18.65 -10.58
CA ARG A 437 -18.36 -18.66 -11.98
C ARG A 437 -16.93 -18.14 -12.16
N ALA A 438 -16.58 -17.02 -11.51
CA ALA A 438 -15.24 -16.43 -11.60
C ALA A 438 -14.16 -17.40 -11.09
N LEU A 439 -14.41 -18.09 -9.97
CA LEU A 439 -13.49 -19.08 -9.40
C LEU A 439 -13.40 -20.36 -10.26
N ARG A 440 -14.53 -20.87 -10.78
CA ARG A 440 -14.53 -22.01 -11.72
C ARG A 440 -13.74 -21.71 -12.99
N ALA A 441 -13.79 -20.47 -13.49
CA ALA A 441 -12.98 -20.04 -14.62
C ALA A 441 -11.46 -20.10 -14.35
N ARG A 442 -11.04 -20.21 -13.07
CA ARG A 442 -9.64 -20.43 -12.64
C ARG A 442 -9.34 -21.87 -12.25
N GLY A 443 -10.19 -22.80 -12.67
CA GLY A 443 -9.98 -24.23 -12.50
C GLY A 443 -10.29 -24.75 -11.10
N LEU A 444 -11.03 -24.01 -10.26
CA LEU A 444 -11.53 -24.54 -8.99
C LEU A 444 -12.83 -25.33 -9.17
N ARG A 445 -12.96 -26.44 -8.43
CA ARG A 445 -14.23 -27.16 -8.28
C ARG A 445 -15.06 -26.50 -7.19
N VAL A 446 -15.96 -25.59 -7.60
CA VAL A 446 -16.81 -24.83 -6.66
C VAL A 446 -18.23 -25.38 -6.66
N GLU A 447 -18.76 -25.66 -5.47
CA GLU A 447 -20.16 -25.98 -5.20
C GLU A 447 -20.81 -24.80 -4.47
N LEU A 448 -21.95 -24.32 -4.97
CA LEU A 448 -22.70 -23.24 -4.31
C LEU A 448 -23.73 -23.84 -3.37
N GLY A 449 -23.78 -23.38 -2.13
CA GLY A 449 -24.67 -23.88 -1.10
C GLY A 449 -25.07 -22.81 -0.09
N GLU A 450 -25.95 -23.19 0.84
CA GLU A 450 -26.44 -22.33 1.93
C GLU A 450 -26.16 -22.97 3.29
N LEU A 451 -26.15 -22.16 4.35
CA LEU A 451 -25.88 -22.60 5.73
C LEU A 451 -26.69 -23.83 6.15
N ASN A 452 -28.01 -23.83 5.94
CA ASN A 452 -28.89 -24.95 6.31
C ASN A 452 -28.69 -26.24 5.49
N GLN A 453 -27.84 -26.21 4.46
CA GLN A 453 -27.50 -27.39 3.65
C GLN A 453 -26.21 -28.05 4.10
N LEU A 454 -25.51 -27.47 5.07
CA LEU A 454 -24.30 -28.03 5.64
C LEU A 454 -24.62 -29.10 6.69
N SER A 455 -23.83 -30.15 6.68
CA SER A 455 -23.82 -31.20 7.69
C SER A 455 -22.41 -31.74 7.88
N THR A 456 -22.20 -32.59 8.88
CA THR A 456 -20.92 -33.28 9.09
C THR A 456 -21.08 -34.79 8.99
N ALA A 457 -20.13 -35.45 8.32
CA ALA A 457 -20.05 -36.90 8.21
C ALA A 457 -18.61 -37.35 8.46
N GLY A 458 -18.39 -38.11 9.54
CA GLY A 458 -17.03 -38.54 9.94
C GLY A 458 -16.08 -37.38 10.22
N GLY A 459 -16.60 -36.24 10.69
CA GLY A 459 -15.83 -35.01 10.94
C GLY A 459 -15.50 -34.18 9.69
N LYS A 460 -15.89 -34.64 8.48
CA LYS A 460 -15.79 -33.85 7.24
C LYS A 460 -17.09 -33.12 6.97
N VAL A 461 -17.01 -31.85 6.58
CA VAL A 461 -18.19 -31.07 6.22
C VAL A 461 -18.71 -31.56 4.87
N THR A 462 -20.01 -31.76 4.77
CA THR A 462 -20.72 -32.14 3.56
C THR A 462 -21.78 -31.12 3.22
N LEU A 463 -21.99 -30.90 1.92
CA LEU A 463 -23.09 -30.12 1.38
C LEU A 463 -24.23 -31.05 0.95
N ARG A 464 -25.48 -30.70 1.26
CA ARG A 464 -26.70 -31.46 0.94
C ARG A 464 -26.62 -32.93 1.40
N GLY A 465 -25.96 -33.16 2.54
CA GLY A 465 -25.85 -34.47 3.19
C GLY A 465 -24.82 -35.43 2.59
N ASN A 466 -24.33 -35.23 1.36
CA ASN A 466 -23.52 -36.24 0.67
C ASN A 466 -22.30 -35.72 -0.10
N GLN A 467 -22.19 -34.43 -0.37
CA GLN A 467 -21.08 -33.87 -1.15
C GLN A 467 -19.95 -33.42 -0.19
N PRO A 468 -18.84 -34.14 -0.04
CA PRO A 468 -17.75 -33.73 0.83
C PRO A 468 -17.06 -32.46 0.32
N LEU A 469 -16.73 -31.56 1.23
CA LEU A 469 -16.03 -30.31 0.95
C LEU A 469 -14.62 -30.32 1.53
N ASP A 470 -13.64 -29.92 0.74
CA ASP A 470 -12.26 -29.72 1.20
C ASP A 470 -12.10 -28.31 1.77
N VAL A 471 -12.81 -27.32 1.23
CA VAL A 471 -12.85 -25.94 1.75
C VAL A 471 -14.29 -25.47 1.86
N VAL A 472 -14.65 -24.83 2.97
CA VAL A 472 -15.84 -23.99 3.10
C VAL A 472 -15.41 -22.54 2.95
N LEU A 473 -15.74 -21.94 1.80
CA LEU A 473 -15.59 -20.51 1.52
C LEU A 473 -16.82 -19.77 2.08
N ARG A 474 -16.62 -19.05 3.18
CA ARG A 474 -17.67 -18.34 3.94
C ARG A 474 -18.14 -17.08 3.21
N TYR A 475 -19.43 -17.04 2.89
CA TYR A 475 -20.16 -15.87 2.38
C TYR A 475 -21.42 -15.59 3.23
N PHE A 476 -21.33 -15.83 4.54
CA PHE A 476 -22.36 -15.50 5.51
C PHE A 476 -21.75 -14.73 6.69
N PHE A 477 -22.54 -13.86 7.32
CA PHE A 477 -22.15 -13.09 8.51
C PHE A 477 -22.54 -13.82 9.81
N VAL A 478 -21.98 -13.34 10.93
CA VAL A 478 -22.31 -13.84 12.28
C VAL A 478 -23.80 -13.74 12.57
N GLU A 479 -24.44 -12.67 12.08
CA GLU A 479 -25.87 -12.44 12.24
C GLU A 479 -26.70 -13.57 11.60
N HIS A 480 -26.26 -14.14 10.48
CA HIS A 480 -26.96 -15.25 9.85
C HIS A 480 -26.93 -16.49 10.76
N LEU A 481 -25.76 -16.83 11.32
CA LEU A 481 -25.63 -17.91 12.31
C LEU A 481 -26.50 -17.68 13.56
N MET A 482 -26.71 -16.44 13.98
CA MET A 482 -27.58 -16.13 15.12
C MET A 482 -29.07 -16.36 14.83
N HIS A 483 -29.46 -16.39 13.56
CA HIS A 483 -30.83 -16.70 13.12
C HIS A 483 -31.01 -18.16 12.69
N GLU A 484 -29.93 -18.90 12.46
CA GLU A 484 -29.98 -20.34 12.24
C GLU A 484 -30.37 -21.08 13.53
N PRO A 485 -31.36 -22.01 13.48
CA PRO A 485 -31.75 -22.81 14.66
C PRO A 485 -30.58 -23.53 15.33
N ASP A 486 -29.70 -24.13 14.52
CA ASP A 486 -28.52 -24.88 14.98
C ASP A 486 -27.21 -24.12 14.75
N GLY A 487 -27.26 -22.80 14.59
CA GLY A 487 -26.10 -21.96 14.29
C GLY A 487 -24.87 -22.19 15.19
N PRO A 488 -25.01 -22.25 16.53
CA PRO A 488 -23.89 -22.55 17.43
C PRO A 488 -23.24 -23.92 17.18
N ALA A 489 -24.04 -24.96 16.94
CA ALA A 489 -23.52 -26.30 16.67
C ALA A 489 -22.85 -26.36 15.29
N LEU A 490 -23.46 -25.73 14.29
CA LEU A 490 -22.91 -25.65 12.93
C LEU A 490 -21.54 -24.96 12.90
N ILE A 491 -21.39 -23.85 13.64
CA ILE A 491 -20.10 -23.15 13.67
C ILE A 491 -19.04 -23.91 14.47
N ASP A 492 -19.42 -24.62 15.54
CA ASP A 492 -18.53 -25.53 16.25
C ASP A 492 -18.02 -26.65 15.33
N ASP A 493 -18.91 -27.23 14.53
CA ASP A 493 -18.60 -28.27 13.54
C ASP A 493 -17.61 -27.77 12.48
N LEU A 494 -17.84 -26.57 11.92
CA LEU A 494 -16.92 -25.94 10.96
C LEU A 494 -15.53 -25.69 11.56
N ALA A 495 -15.48 -25.13 12.77
CA ALA A 495 -14.22 -24.85 13.46
C ALA A 495 -13.47 -26.15 13.81
N GLN A 496 -14.17 -27.18 14.27
CA GLN A 496 -13.57 -28.49 14.56
C GLN A 496 -13.06 -29.17 13.29
N ALA A 497 -13.83 -29.16 12.20
CA ALA A 497 -13.40 -29.75 10.93
C ALA A 497 -12.12 -29.11 10.40
N HIS A 498 -11.94 -27.79 10.59
CA HIS A 498 -10.69 -27.09 10.29
C HIS A 498 -9.56 -27.58 11.20
N ARG A 499 -9.74 -27.54 12.53
CA ARG A 499 -8.70 -27.91 13.50
C ARG A 499 -8.23 -29.36 13.35
N TYR A 500 -9.11 -30.27 12.93
CA TYR A 500 -8.79 -31.68 12.69
C TYR A 500 -8.34 -31.99 11.26
N GLY A 501 -8.14 -30.97 10.42
CA GLY A 501 -7.66 -31.14 9.03
C GLY A 501 -8.63 -31.91 8.13
N ARG A 502 -9.93 -31.84 8.41
CA ARG A 502 -10.97 -32.56 7.66
C ARG A 502 -11.60 -31.70 6.55
N THR A 503 -11.80 -30.42 6.85
CA THR A 503 -12.28 -29.39 5.91
C THR A 503 -11.70 -28.04 6.32
N ALA A 504 -11.07 -27.32 5.41
CA ALA A 504 -10.61 -25.96 5.67
C ALA A 504 -11.78 -24.98 5.74
N PHE A 505 -11.91 -24.26 6.85
CA PHE A 505 -12.87 -23.16 6.98
C PHE A 505 -12.19 -21.83 6.61
N PHE A 506 -12.67 -21.14 5.55
CA PHE A 506 -12.05 -19.93 5.01
C PHE A 506 -13.07 -18.82 4.66
N THR A 507 -13.01 -17.60 5.16
CA THR A 507 -12.19 -17.19 6.32
C THR A 507 -12.90 -17.61 7.62
N PRO A 508 -12.16 -18.12 8.62
CA PRO A 508 -12.74 -18.44 9.92
C PRO A 508 -13.20 -17.17 10.64
N LEU A 509 -13.94 -17.31 11.75
CA LEU A 509 -14.46 -16.13 12.48
C LEU A 509 -13.36 -15.36 13.25
N ASP A 510 -12.10 -15.79 13.20
CA ASP A 510 -10.96 -14.97 13.62
C ASP A 510 -10.95 -13.61 12.89
N SER A 511 -11.43 -13.54 11.63
CA SER A 511 -11.56 -12.28 10.91
C SER A 511 -12.53 -11.30 11.57
N GLU A 512 -13.59 -11.80 12.21
CA GLU A 512 -14.60 -10.97 12.90
C GLU A 512 -14.04 -10.25 14.13
N LEU A 513 -12.93 -10.73 14.70
CA LEU A 513 -12.25 -10.05 15.80
C LEU A 513 -11.76 -8.66 15.38
N ILE A 514 -11.35 -8.50 14.12
CA ILE A 514 -10.66 -7.32 13.61
C ILE A 514 -11.38 -6.59 12.45
N SER A 515 -12.48 -7.15 11.94
CA SER A 515 -13.25 -6.63 10.80
C SER A 515 -14.38 -5.69 11.23
N ASN A 516 -14.11 -4.68 12.06
CA ASN A 516 -15.11 -3.67 12.42
C ASN A 516 -14.52 -2.31 12.76
N LYS A 517 -15.36 -1.28 12.75
CA LYS A 517 -14.90 0.11 12.89
C LYS A 517 -14.47 0.44 14.32
N ALA A 518 -15.01 -0.25 15.34
CA ALA A 518 -14.57 -0.05 16.72
C ALA A 518 -13.08 -0.41 16.91
N VAL A 519 -12.59 -1.44 16.21
CA VAL A 519 -11.17 -1.82 16.24
C VAL A 519 -10.25 -0.69 15.75
N MET A 520 -10.67 0.08 14.74
CA MET A 520 -9.94 1.31 14.35
C MET A 520 -9.97 2.37 15.44
N GLY A 521 -11.09 2.53 16.15
CA GLY A 521 -11.19 3.41 17.31
C GLY A 521 -10.26 2.99 18.46
N LEU A 522 -10.07 1.68 18.66
CA LEU A 522 -9.14 1.15 19.67
C LEU A 522 -7.69 1.52 19.37
N LEU A 523 -7.25 1.58 18.09
CA LEU A 523 -5.90 2.03 17.73
C LEU A 523 -5.55 3.45 18.23
N HIS A 524 -6.55 4.31 18.36
CA HIS A 524 -6.39 5.68 18.88
C HIS A 524 -6.76 5.81 20.36
N HIS A 525 -7.19 4.73 21.02
CA HIS A 525 -7.48 4.71 22.44
C HIS A 525 -6.19 4.51 23.25
N ASP A 526 -6.08 5.16 24.41
CA ASP A 526 -4.82 5.23 25.18
C ASP A 526 -4.26 3.86 25.56
N ILE A 527 -5.12 2.89 25.88
CA ILE A 527 -4.73 1.50 26.19
C ILE A 527 -3.89 0.87 25.08
N VAL A 528 -4.24 1.09 23.81
CA VAL A 528 -3.47 0.58 22.68
C VAL A 528 -2.37 1.56 22.31
N ARG A 529 -2.72 2.84 22.13
CA ARG A 529 -1.82 3.87 21.60
C ARG A 529 -0.53 4.05 22.43
N SER A 530 -0.60 3.88 23.74
CA SER A 530 0.55 3.99 24.64
C SER A 530 1.57 2.85 24.47
N GLY A 531 1.11 1.64 24.13
CA GLY A 531 1.97 0.47 23.93
C GLY A 531 2.33 0.18 22.47
N LEU A 532 1.92 1.02 21.52
CA LEU A 532 2.41 0.98 20.15
C LEU A 532 3.87 1.48 20.08
N SER A 533 4.69 0.83 19.25
CA SER A 533 6.01 1.33 18.87
C SER A 533 5.91 2.64 18.05
N SER A 534 7.04 3.33 17.86
CA SER A 534 7.08 4.52 17.00
C SER A 534 6.68 4.22 15.55
N ALA A 535 7.10 3.07 15.01
CA ALA A 535 6.76 2.64 13.66
C ALA A 535 5.26 2.32 13.52
N GLU A 536 4.68 1.59 14.48
CA GLU A 536 3.24 1.29 14.49
C GLU A 536 2.40 2.56 14.63
N ARG A 537 2.79 3.50 15.50
CA ARG A 537 2.10 4.80 15.61
C ARG A 537 2.16 5.58 14.29
N ALA A 538 3.32 5.63 13.65
CA ALA A 538 3.49 6.32 12.37
C ALA A 538 2.68 5.67 11.25
N LEU A 539 2.52 4.34 11.26
CA LEU A 539 1.64 3.61 10.34
C LEU A 539 0.17 4.00 10.56
N VAL A 540 -0.31 3.93 11.80
CA VAL A 540 -1.69 4.27 12.17
C VAL A 540 -1.99 5.73 11.84
N ASP A 541 -1.13 6.66 12.23
CA ASP A 541 -1.36 8.10 12.04
C ASP A 541 -1.36 8.50 10.55
N ARG A 542 -0.58 7.78 9.71
CA ARG A 542 -0.57 7.98 8.25
C ARG A 542 -1.84 7.43 7.59
N LEU A 543 -2.22 6.19 7.89
CA LEU A 543 -3.32 5.52 7.19
C LEU A 543 -4.69 5.89 7.74
N ILE A 544 -4.87 5.88 9.07
CA ILE A 544 -6.18 5.91 9.70
C ILE A 544 -6.53 7.34 10.13
N PRO A 545 -7.65 7.92 9.64
CA PRO A 545 -8.16 9.16 10.20
C PRO A 545 -8.47 8.99 11.69
N ARG A 546 -8.22 10.02 12.51
CA ARG A 546 -8.45 9.94 13.96
C ARG A 546 -9.85 9.41 14.23
N THR A 547 -9.92 8.26 14.89
CA THR A 547 -11.17 7.55 15.18
C THR A 547 -11.34 7.43 16.68
N ARG A 548 -12.54 7.66 17.20
CA ARG A 548 -12.87 7.54 18.64
C ARG A 548 -14.15 6.74 18.82
N LEU A 549 -14.20 5.98 19.91
CA LEU A 549 -15.36 5.21 20.33
C LEU A 549 -16.38 6.13 21.01
N LEU A 550 -17.66 6.01 20.63
CA LEU A 550 -18.74 6.85 21.16
C LEU A 550 -19.99 6.00 21.45
N GLY A 551 -20.34 5.86 22.73
CA GLY A 551 -21.54 5.16 23.18
C GLY A 551 -21.32 4.39 24.49
N ASP A 552 -22.41 4.16 25.22
CA ASP A 552 -22.36 3.61 26.59
C ASP A 552 -21.96 2.12 26.64
N ASN A 553 -22.07 1.45 25.50
CA ASN A 553 -21.70 0.04 25.35
C ASN A 553 -20.19 -0.19 25.18
N PHE A 554 -19.37 0.86 25.06
CA PHE A 554 -17.91 0.76 25.13
C PHE A 554 -17.44 0.89 26.58
N THR A 555 -17.40 -0.23 27.30
CA THR A 555 -17.01 -0.27 28.73
C THR A 555 -15.59 0.25 29.00
N ILE A 556 -14.73 0.24 27.97
CA ILE A 556 -13.37 0.77 28.01
C ILE A 556 -13.33 2.31 28.09
N VAL A 557 -14.39 3.00 27.68
CA VAL A 557 -14.50 4.46 27.68
C VAL A 557 -15.14 4.92 28.99
N ARG A 558 -14.42 5.75 29.76
CA ARG A 558 -14.96 6.34 30.99
C ARG A 558 -16.02 7.40 30.67
N ALA A 559 -17.07 7.47 31.49
CA ALA A 559 -18.19 8.41 31.30
C ALA A 559 -17.77 9.89 31.17
N ALA A 560 -16.77 10.33 31.94
CA ALA A 560 -16.24 11.70 31.84
C ALA A 560 -15.60 12.00 30.48
N HIS A 561 -14.85 11.04 29.91
CA HIS A 561 -14.27 11.16 28.57
C HIS A 561 -15.34 11.16 27.49
N GLN A 562 -16.42 10.40 27.69
CA GLN A 562 -17.55 10.39 26.76
C GLN A 562 -18.27 11.74 26.71
N ARG A 563 -18.44 12.43 27.86
CA ARG A 563 -18.99 13.79 27.89
C ARG A 563 -18.12 14.78 27.10
N ALA A 564 -16.83 14.81 27.37
CA ALA A 564 -15.90 15.70 26.67
C ALA A 564 -15.86 15.41 25.15
N LEU A 565 -15.93 14.13 24.76
CA LEU A 565 -15.99 13.75 23.35
C LEU A 565 -17.29 14.22 22.68
N LEU A 566 -18.42 14.16 23.38
CA LEU A 566 -19.70 14.67 22.86
C LEU A 566 -19.63 16.19 22.59
N ASP A 567 -19.02 16.95 23.50
CA ASP A 567 -18.82 18.40 23.31
C ASP A 567 -17.92 18.66 22.08
N GLU A 568 -16.80 17.93 21.96
CA GLU A 568 -15.92 17.98 20.78
C GLU A 568 -16.69 17.66 19.49
N CYS A 569 -17.58 16.66 19.51
CA CYS A 569 -18.37 16.27 18.34
C CYS A 569 -19.37 17.33 17.91
N VAL A 570 -19.92 18.10 18.85
CA VAL A 570 -20.83 19.22 18.56
C VAL A 570 -20.06 20.38 17.93
N GLU A 571 -18.90 20.73 18.47
CA GLU A 571 -18.06 21.83 17.98
C GLU A 571 -17.48 21.54 16.59
N ARG A 572 -16.95 20.32 16.39
CA ARG A 572 -16.27 19.90 15.16
C ARG A 572 -17.17 19.19 14.15
N ARG A 573 -18.50 19.39 14.21
CA ARG A 573 -19.49 18.68 13.35
C ARG A 573 -19.07 18.59 11.88
N GLN A 574 -18.59 19.68 11.28
CA GLN A 574 -18.27 19.74 9.84
C GLN A 574 -17.07 18.85 9.46
N ASP A 575 -16.22 18.51 10.42
CA ASP A 575 -14.98 17.78 10.21
C ASP A 575 -15.10 16.30 10.60
N LEU A 576 -16.31 15.85 10.94
CA LEU A 576 -16.53 14.52 11.52
C LEU A 576 -17.52 13.70 10.71
N VAL A 577 -17.34 12.39 10.75
CA VAL A 577 -18.27 11.38 10.26
C VAL A 577 -18.62 10.44 11.40
N LEU A 578 -19.92 10.27 11.64
CA LEU A 578 -20.44 9.30 12.61
C LEU A 578 -20.78 7.99 11.87
N LYS A 579 -20.28 6.86 12.36
CA LYS A 579 -20.47 5.55 11.72
C LYS A 579 -20.86 4.51 12.77
N PRO A 580 -21.89 3.67 12.54
CA PRO A 580 -22.16 2.53 13.42
C PRO A 580 -20.89 1.70 13.58
N ALA A 581 -20.60 1.26 14.80
CA ALA A 581 -19.39 0.46 15.06
C ALA A 581 -19.40 -0.86 14.28
N PHE A 582 -20.59 -1.42 14.12
CA PHE A 582 -20.89 -2.67 13.41
C PHE A 582 -21.85 -2.41 12.25
N GLY A 583 -21.72 -3.21 11.19
CA GLY A 583 -22.55 -3.13 10.01
C GLY A 583 -21.79 -2.75 8.74
N ASN A 584 -22.48 -2.90 7.62
CA ASN A 584 -21.92 -2.99 6.27
C ASN A 584 -22.64 -2.01 5.31
N ASN A 585 -22.13 -1.88 4.08
CA ASN A 585 -22.76 -1.14 2.99
C ASN A 585 -23.06 0.34 3.26
N SER A 586 -22.21 1.01 4.06
CA SER A 586 -22.36 2.43 4.42
C SER A 586 -23.72 2.77 5.09
N VAL A 587 -24.46 1.77 5.58
CA VAL A 587 -25.77 1.98 6.21
C VAL A 587 -25.57 2.69 7.55
N GLY A 588 -26.25 3.82 7.71
CA GLY A 588 -26.15 4.63 8.94
C GLY A 588 -24.89 5.47 9.05
N VAL A 589 -24.08 5.59 7.98
CA VAL A 589 -22.97 6.55 7.92
C VAL A 589 -23.51 7.97 7.78
N LEU A 590 -23.04 8.86 8.65
CA LEU A 590 -23.59 10.19 8.84
C LEU A 590 -22.46 11.23 8.75
N PRO A 591 -22.23 11.84 7.58
CA PRO A 591 -21.26 12.91 7.42
C PRO A 591 -21.77 14.18 8.10
N GLY A 592 -21.13 14.64 9.17
CA GLY A 592 -21.60 15.76 9.96
C GLY A 592 -21.72 17.05 9.15
N ALA A 593 -20.85 17.27 8.17
CA ALA A 593 -20.94 18.36 7.19
C ALA A 593 -22.28 18.44 6.44
N ARG A 594 -23.00 17.32 6.28
CA ARG A 594 -24.26 17.20 5.52
C ARG A 594 -25.51 17.10 6.41
N ILE A 595 -25.35 17.24 7.72
CA ILE A 595 -26.42 17.09 8.73
C ILE A 595 -26.60 18.41 9.46
N ASP A 596 -27.83 18.83 9.72
CA ASP A 596 -28.10 20.05 10.50
C ASP A 596 -27.57 19.93 11.94
N ALA A 597 -27.24 21.06 12.58
CA ALA A 597 -26.69 21.08 13.93
C ALA A 597 -27.65 20.51 15.00
N GLY A 598 -28.96 20.76 14.88
CA GLY A 598 -29.96 20.22 15.80
C GLY A 598 -30.11 18.71 15.62
N GLU A 599 -30.23 18.26 14.36
CA GLU A 599 -30.31 16.84 14.01
C GLU A 599 -29.05 16.07 14.48
N TRP A 600 -27.85 16.63 14.27
CA TRP A 600 -26.59 16.05 14.74
C TRP A 600 -26.55 15.87 16.26
N ARG A 601 -26.98 16.89 17.02
CA ARG A 601 -27.07 16.79 18.49
C ARG A 601 -28.03 15.69 18.94
N SER A 602 -29.19 15.57 18.29
CA SER A 602 -30.14 14.49 18.58
C SER A 602 -29.55 13.10 18.31
N MET A 603 -28.78 12.94 17.24
CA MET A 603 -28.11 11.67 16.91
C MET A 603 -27.03 11.31 17.93
N LEU A 604 -26.25 12.29 18.40
CA LEU A 604 -25.24 12.09 19.45
C LEU A 604 -25.87 11.72 20.81
N ALA A 605 -27.07 12.21 21.11
CA ALA A 605 -27.77 11.97 22.38
C ALA A 605 -28.44 10.60 22.47
N ALA A 606 -28.73 9.95 21.33
CA ALA A 606 -29.43 8.67 21.26
C ALA A 606 -28.65 7.65 20.43
N PRO A 607 -27.50 7.14 20.93
CA PRO A 607 -26.70 6.17 20.19
C PRO A 607 -27.52 4.89 19.91
N LYS A 608 -27.33 4.29 18.73
CA LYS A 608 -27.95 3.01 18.38
C LYS A 608 -27.35 1.88 19.22
N LEU A 609 -28.07 0.76 19.30
CA LEU A 609 -27.56 -0.49 19.86
C LEU A 609 -26.21 -0.85 19.21
N GLY A 610 -25.16 -1.09 20.00
CA GLY A 610 -23.81 -1.39 19.51
C GLY A 610 -22.88 -0.18 19.33
N GLY A 611 -23.37 1.06 19.57
CA GLY A 611 -22.56 2.27 19.62
C GLY A 611 -22.06 2.76 18.25
N TYR A 612 -21.31 3.86 18.28
CA TYR A 612 -20.76 4.51 17.10
C TYR A 612 -19.24 4.68 17.22
N VAL A 613 -18.59 4.84 16.08
CA VAL A 613 -17.32 5.55 16.01
C VAL A 613 -17.54 6.93 15.42
N VAL A 614 -16.82 7.91 15.97
CA VAL A 614 -16.65 9.22 15.35
C VAL A 614 -15.26 9.29 14.74
N GLN A 615 -15.19 9.63 13.47
CA GLN A 615 -13.95 9.63 12.69
C GLN A 615 -13.76 10.99 12.03
N ASP A 616 -12.52 11.50 11.99
CA ASP A 616 -12.17 12.67 11.18
C ASP A 616 -12.57 12.44 9.72
N ARG A 617 -13.26 13.41 9.14
CA ARG A 617 -13.71 13.38 7.75
C ARG A 617 -12.50 13.49 6.82
N VAL A 618 -12.37 12.53 5.92
CA VAL A 618 -11.43 12.60 4.79
C VAL A 618 -12.10 13.34 3.64
N VAL A 619 -11.42 14.35 3.10
CA VAL A 619 -11.89 15.11 1.93
C VAL A 619 -11.19 14.54 0.69
N PRO A 620 -11.94 13.92 -0.25
CA PRO A 620 -11.32 13.28 -1.40
C PRO A 620 -10.70 14.28 -2.39
N ASP A 621 -9.56 13.91 -2.94
CA ASP A 621 -9.04 14.48 -4.18
C ASP A 621 -10.01 14.09 -5.31
N ARG A 622 -10.70 15.10 -5.86
CA ARG A 622 -11.75 14.86 -6.85
C ARG A 622 -11.19 14.43 -8.19
N GLU A 623 -11.85 13.45 -8.78
CA GLU A 623 -11.46 12.86 -10.04
C GLU A 623 -12.38 13.34 -11.17
N ILE A 624 -11.80 13.70 -12.31
CA ILE A 624 -12.58 14.13 -13.47
C ILE A 624 -13.00 12.91 -14.29
N VAL A 625 -14.29 12.83 -14.59
CA VAL A 625 -14.89 11.84 -15.50
C VAL A 625 -15.60 12.60 -16.61
N LEU A 626 -15.39 12.21 -17.86
CA LEU A 626 -16.11 12.82 -18.98
C LEU A 626 -17.48 12.14 -19.15
N ASP A 627 -18.54 12.94 -19.23
CA ASP A 627 -19.87 12.46 -19.53
C ASP A 627 -19.93 11.90 -20.97
N PRO A 628 -20.37 10.64 -21.20
CA PRO A 628 -20.35 10.03 -22.53
C PRO A 628 -21.29 10.68 -23.56
N GLY A 629 -22.33 11.39 -23.12
CA GLY A 629 -23.31 12.02 -24.00
C GLY A 629 -22.89 13.41 -24.45
N THR A 630 -22.26 14.18 -23.57
CA THR A 630 -21.94 15.60 -23.77
C THR A 630 -20.43 15.87 -23.89
N GLY A 631 -19.59 14.96 -23.41
CA GLY A 631 -18.13 15.14 -23.32
C GLY A 631 -17.69 16.11 -22.21
N ALA A 632 -18.61 16.63 -21.40
CA ALA A 632 -18.31 17.54 -20.30
C ALA A 632 -17.59 16.82 -19.16
N GLY A 633 -16.64 17.51 -18.51
CA GLY A 633 -15.97 16.97 -17.32
C GLY A 633 -16.78 17.19 -16.06
N VAL A 634 -17.03 16.11 -15.32
CA VAL A 634 -17.74 16.10 -14.03
C VAL A 634 -16.76 15.65 -12.94
N GLU A 635 -16.82 16.28 -11.77
CA GLU A 635 -16.03 15.88 -10.60
C GLU A 635 -16.72 14.76 -9.82
N TRP A 636 -15.94 13.75 -9.44
CA TRP A 636 -16.38 12.60 -8.69
C TRP A 636 -15.55 12.42 -7.43
N ASP A 637 -16.21 12.12 -6.32
CA ASP A 637 -15.58 11.61 -5.10
C ASP A 637 -15.36 10.10 -5.29
N VAL A 638 -14.14 9.62 -5.01
CA VAL A 638 -13.74 8.23 -5.30
C VAL A 638 -13.29 7.51 -4.03
N ASN A 639 -13.90 6.35 -3.78
CA ASN A 639 -13.51 5.38 -2.77
C ASN A 639 -12.83 4.18 -3.44
N TRP A 640 -11.57 3.96 -3.11
CA TRP A 640 -10.73 2.88 -3.59
C TRP A 640 -10.90 1.65 -2.71
N GLY A 641 -11.45 0.58 -3.26
CA GLY A 641 -11.44 -0.74 -2.64
C GLY A 641 -10.13 -1.45 -2.99
N VAL A 642 -9.19 -1.50 -2.05
CA VAL A 642 -7.83 -2.04 -2.24
C VAL A 642 -7.70 -3.36 -1.49
N PHE A 643 -7.46 -4.44 -2.20
CA PHE A 643 -7.27 -5.76 -1.62
C PHE A 643 -5.81 -5.98 -1.20
N VAL A 644 -5.63 -6.64 -0.07
CA VAL A 644 -4.33 -7.09 0.44
C VAL A 644 -4.43 -8.56 0.85
N SER A 645 -3.36 -9.31 0.61
CA SER A 645 -3.18 -10.66 1.12
C SER A 645 -1.77 -10.83 1.71
N GLY A 646 -1.39 -12.05 2.10
CA GLY A 646 -0.02 -12.34 2.52
C GLY A 646 1.05 -12.03 1.46
N ALA A 647 0.65 -11.89 0.19
CA ALA A 647 1.53 -11.47 -0.92
C ALA A 647 1.60 -9.94 -1.12
N GLY A 648 0.99 -9.15 -0.24
CA GLY A 648 0.86 -7.70 -0.39
C GLY A 648 -0.33 -7.31 -1.26
N TYR A 649 -0.16 -6.29 -2.11
CA TYR A 649 -1.21 -5.77 -2.98
C TYR A 649 -1.85 -6.87 -3.85
N SER A 650 -3.18 -6.99 -3.76
CA SER A 650 -3.95 -8.10 -4.34
C SER A 650 -5.09 -7.66 -5.26
N GLY A 651 -5.07 -6.39 -5.69
CA GLY A 651 -5.99 -5.84 -6.67
C GLY A 651 -6.85 -4.72 -6.14
N SER A 652 -7.63 -4.10 -7.02
CA SER A 652 -8.49 -2.98 -6.65
C SER A 652 -9.68 -2.80 -7.57
N PHE A 653 -10.70 -2.15 -7.03
CA PHE A 653 -11.74 -1.48 -7.81
C PHE A 653 -12.05 -0.14 -7.14
N VAL A 654 -12.85 0.69 -7.80
CA VAL A 654 -13.32 1.94 -7.20
C VAL A 654 -14.84 2.00 -7.18
N ARG A 655 -15.36 2.71 -6.19
CA ARG A 655 -16.74 3.19 -6.14
C ARG A 655 -16.69 4.71 -6.15
N ALA A 656 -17.52 5.33 -6.98
CA ALA A 656 -17.54 6.77 -7.12
C ALA A 656 -18.97 7.31 -7.05
N LEU A 657 -19.09 8.54 -6.58
CA LEU A 657 -20.32 9.33 -6.59
C LEU A 657 -19.99 10.75 -7.04
N ASP A 658 -20.81 11.30 -7.93
CA ASP A 658 -20.71 12.69 -8.36
C ASP A 658 -21.25 13.63 -7.27
N ASP A 659 -20.59 14.77 -7.08
CA ASP A 659 -21.05 15.75 -6.10
C ASP A 659 -22.22 16.56 -6.67
N THR A 660 -23.44 16.13 -6.36
CA THR A 660 -24.66 16.87 -6.65
C THR A 660 -25.25 17.56 -5.41
N GLY A 661 -24.48 17.70 -4.31
CA GLY A 661 -24.92 18.41 -3.11
C GLY A 661 -25.91 17.68 -2.18
N GLY A 662 -26.13 16.37 -2.35
CA GLY A 662 -27.06 15.57 -1.53
C GLY A 662 -26.44 14.93 -0.27
N ARG A 663 -27.25 14.30 0.60
CA ARG A 663 -26.78 13.54 1.80
C ARG A 663 -26.22 12.14 1.49
N GLU A 664 -26.14 11.78 0.22
CA GLU A 664 -25.78 10.44 -0.23
C GLU A 664 -24.31 10.09 0.05
N VAL A 665 -24.08 8.81 0.35
CA VAL A 665 -22.76 8.26 0.67
C VAL A 665 -22.41 7.20 -0.36
N ILE A 666 -21.14 7.16 -0.77
CA ILE A 666 -20.61 6.15 -1.69
C ILE A 666 -20.90 4.75 -1.12
N GLY A 667 -21.51 3.89 -1.93
CA GLY A 667 -21.87 2.51 -1.57
C GLY A 667 -23.35 2.29 -1.25
N SER A 668 -24.01 3.23 -0.56
CA SER A 668 -25.43 3.12 -0.22
C SER A 668 -26.36 3.81 -1.22
N SER A 669 -25.83 4.75 -2.03
CA SER A 669 -26.61 5.44 -3.06
C SER A 669 -26.83 4.57 -4.30
N ALA A 670 -28.04 4.63 -4.87
CA ALA A 670 -28.37 4.07 -6.19
C ALA A 670 -27.57 4.73 -7.34
N ARG A 671 -27.03 5.93 -7.11
CA ARG A 671 -26.18 6.68 -8.04
C ARG A 671 -24.71 6.28 -7.97
N THR A 672 -24.31 5.49 -6.96
CA THR A 672 -22.94 4.94 -6.89
C THR A 672 -22.62 4.23 -8.20
N ARG A 673 -21.44 4.54 -8.76
CA ARG A 673 -20.88 3.89 -9.95
C ARG A 673 -19.61 3.14 -9.58
N TYR A 674 -19.29 2.12 -10.36
CA TYR A 674 -18.13 1.24 -10.15
C TYR A 674 -17.14 1.40 -11.28
N GLY A 675 -15.86 1.54 -10.93
CA GLY A 675 -14.77 1.60 -11.89
C GLY A 675 -13.73 0.54 -11.59
N VAL A 676 -12.90 0.25 -12.58
CA VAL A 676 -11.72 -0.61 -12.40
C VAL A 676 -10.45 0.22 -12.37
N VAL A 677 -9.43 -0.36 -11.75
CA VAL A 677 -8.09 0.23 -11.65
C VAL A 677 -7.15 -0.54 -12.56
N PHE A 678 -6.33 0.20 -13.30
CA PHE A 678 -5.13 -0.29 -13.97
C PHE A 678 -3.90 0.32 -13.30
N THR A 679 -2.84 -0.46 -13.20
CA THR A 679 -1.53 -0.01 -12.70
C THR A 679 -0.53 0.16 -13.84
N TYR A 680 0.47 1.03 -13.67
CA TYR A 680 1.53 1.26 -14.66
C TYR A 680 2.91 1.42 -14.01
#